data_AF-A0A7C4UZR8-F1
#
_entry.id   AF-A0A7C4UZR8-F1
#
_cell.length_a   1.000
_cell.length_b   1.000
_cell.length_c   1.000
_cell.angle_alpha   90.00
_cell.angle_beta   90.00
_cell.angle_gamma   90.00
#
_symmetry.space_group_name_H-M   'P 1'
#
loop_
_entity.id
_entity.type
_entity.pdbx_description
1 polymer ?
#
loop_
_entity_poly.entity_id
_entity_poly.type
_entity_poly.pdbx_seq_one_letter_code
_entity_poly.pdbx_strand_id
1 'polypeptide(L)'
;MMTVKVGSEVGVRLSRPFFLFVFSTVFAISVLSSSVHASLLSASSSGFGGQTRSANYEELVNAMYANGNVTQVIGDKLWVPWYGTSSSCTVNDLKSGSSCNSGETIDMSHNCMVTDEFSQVGILVAMGQNQQRMDQFFNTVNAIPSTSGQIPAWRVYRSGTSIEPCRSGINGNCDTASDATARIIIALFAASNNSYFANQAQKTRYHELAKNLSAQMVAYETLYSCKPSSLGHGQICYWLAAGAGAKSGGFASTDFAYTGYYPDAIIAMLQACAQTGNATYCAVAGNFTLNYLEASKWTGQSFRVPPGRSFKWVNTSGIPAPSCTNTCNPDQWDGADAPRALGMCQANYYAARVGITLPGLQSYCTQWGNLYMNNPNSAPYQYYADGQNSVSSQSGYFAQGMQALFQSGGHNAALFAPTLDNALSRYSTSRRTFDNQACFGVYTQAFAIRALGFGIGRDEASFPLFAAATVAPPASPPPAPSSISISTSPDSSSTIAETDSQVFSYTLSNPSSQSTTTTWYLNGVAQQATGSTFTFVGNSSAAGTYTIMVRVAATMNTVTNNWTLSVIDTPVPVPVYTPISFASTSPGSPLAAIVSTPQAFTFSLSNPSGQPVATTWYLNGDLQGTTGSSYTVNTPLAGTYQVSVRVAGVTNTLTNNWTYIVLAQTTNSSTENASSDTNASNGGSNSTNVTISPPTTAVVEQILSPTVESSGGGGGNDDVQTFGTPGGASATRDLRVRGAIISYFTGELPATELVDQLRTYYDDGVK
;
A
#
# COMPACT_ATOMS: atom_id res chain seq x y z
N MET A 1 -7.40 66.37 9.13
CA MET A 1 -6.64 67.63 9.10
C MET A 1 -5.17 67.29 8.92
N MET A 2 -4.65 67.39 7.70
CA MET A 2 -3.21 67.40 7.45
C MET A 2 -3.00 68.16 6.14
N THR A 3 -2.50 69.38 6.28
CA THR A 3 -2.30 70.34 5.18
C THR A 3 -0.86 70.21 4.70
N VAL A 4 -0.67 69.82 3.44
CA VAL A 4 0.65 69.85 2.79
C VAL A 4 0.77 71.15 2.01
N LYS A 5 1.77 71.94 2.40
CA LYS A 5 2.16 73.23 1.84
C LYS A 5 3.17 72.98 0.72
N VAL A 6 2.90 73.42 -0.51
CA VAL A 6 3.88 73.39 -1.60
C VAL A 6 4.29 74.82 -1.92
N GLY A 7 5.60 75.05 -1.89
CA GLY A 7 6.26 76.33 -2.06
C GLY A 7 6.44 76.77 -3.52
N SER A 8 6.58 78.09 -3.63
CA SER A 8 6.87 78.98 -4.76
C SER A 8 8.16 78.62 -5.52
N GLU A 9 8.15 78.66 -6.85
CA GLU A 9 8.68 79.73 -7.73
C GLU A 9 9.91 79.27 -8.53
N VAL A 10 9.75 79.10 -9.86
CA VAL A 10 10.74 79.53 -10.87
C VAL A 10 9.95 80.03 -12.08
N GLY A 11 10.05 81.33 -12.34
CA GLY A 11 9.42 81.99 -13.47
C GLY A 11 10.23 81.83 -14.75
N VAL A 12 9.57 81.41 -15.83
CA VAL A 12 10.01 81.66 -17.21
C VAL A 12 8.84 82.29 -17.96
N ARG A 13 9.00 83.56 -18.32
CA ARG A 13 8.09 84.29 -19.21
C ARG A 13 8.33 83.83 -20.65
N LEU A 14 7.31 83.26 -21.29
CA LEU A 14 7.21 83.22 -22.74
C LEU A 14 5.82 83.76 -23.14
N SER A 15 5.88 84.89 -23.84
CA SER A 15 4.75 85.69 -24.30
C SER A 15 4.25 85.22 -25.66
N ARG A 16 3.12 84.52 -25.73
CA ARG A 16 2.16 84.52 -26.86
C ARG A 16 0.76 84.09 -26.37
N PRO A 17 -0.34 84.67 -26.87
CA PRO A 17 -1.69 84.32 -26.45
C PRO A 17 -2.08 82.99 -27.11
N PHE A 18 -2.12 81.91 -26.33
CA PHE A 18 -2.73 80.65 -26.75
C PHE A 18 -4.16 80.62 -26.22
N PHE A 19 -5.14 80.55 -27.12
CA PHE A 19 -6.54 80.27 -26.80
C PHE A 19 -6.61 78.91 -26.11
N LEU A 20 -6.82 78.89 -24.79
CA LEU A 20 -7.04 77.69 -24.01
C LEU A 20 -8.51 77.27 -24.15
N PHE A 21 -8.80 76.42 -25.13
CA PHE A 21 -10.03 75.62 -25.11
C PHE A 21 -9.91 74.61 -23.97
N VAL A 22 -10.56 74.90 -22.84
CA VAL A 22 -10.80 73.92 -21.79
C VAL A 22 -11.86 72.95 -22.31
N PHE A 23 -11.43 71.92 -23.04
CA PHE A 23 -12.21 70.70 -23.15
C PHE A 23 -12.17 70.04 -21.78
N SER A 24 -13.22 70.24 -20.98
CA SER A 24 -13.59 69.30 -19.92
C SER A 24 -13.99 68.00 -20.62
N THR A 25 -13.00 67.22 -21.02
CA THR A 25 -13.18 65.81 -21.35
C THR A 25 -13.51 65.15 -20.03
N VAL A 26 -14.81 65.09 -19.71
CA VAL A 26 -15.34 64.09 -18.80
C VAL A 26 -14.95 62.77 -19.46
N PHE A 27 -13.81 62.21 -19.07
CA PHE A 27 -13.54 60.80 -19.22
C PHE A 27 -14.61 60.14 -18.36
N ALA A 28 -15.76 59.88 -18.97
CA ALA A 28 -16.62 58.80 -18.54
C ALA A 28 -15.70 57.58 -18.64
N ILE A 29 -15.07 57.26 -17.51
CA ILE A 29 -14.61 55.91 -17.24
C ILE A 29 -15.92 55.14 -17.27
N SER A 30 -16.31 54.71 -18.47
CA SER A 30 -17.14 53.56 -18.68
C SER A 30 -16.33 52.46 -18.01
N VAL A 31 -16.54 52.32 -16.70
CA VAL A 31 -16.29 51.08 -16.00
C VAL A 31 -17.18 50.14 -16.80
N LEU A 32 -16.58 49.51 -17.82
CA LEU A 32 -17.16 48.36 -18.47
C LEU A 32 -17.35 47.43 -17.31
N SER A 33 -18.57 47.43 -16.77
CA SER A 33 -19.02 46.49 -15.77
C SER A 33 -18.85 45.18 -16.48
N SER A 34 -17.69 44.55 -16.28
CA SER A 34 -17.34 43.25 -16.78
C SER A 34 -18.53 42.40 -16.43
N SER A 35 -19.32 42.04 -17.44
CA SER A 35 -20.53 41.27 -17.26
C SER A 35 -20.09 40.05 -16.48
N VAL A 36 -20.48 39.98 -15.20
CA VAL A 36 -20.23 38.80 -14.38
C VAL A 36 -20.80 37.67 -15.22
N HIS A 37 -19.93 36.78 -15.70
CA HIS A 37 -20.36 35.72 -16.62
C HIS A 37 -21.51 35.00 -15.92
N ALA A 38 -22.70 35.05 -16.53
CA ALA A 38 -23.84 34.35 -15.98
C ALA A 38 -23.60 32.83 -16.11
N SER A 39 -24.24 32.05 -15.25
CA SER A 39 -24.30 30.60 -15.42
C SER A 39 -24.82 30.25 -16.81
N LEU A 40 -24.28 29.20 -17.42
CA LEU A 40 -24.68 28.78 -18.77
C LEU A 40 -26.15 28.32 -18.84
N LEU A 41 -26.69 27.90 -17.68
CA LEU A 41 -28.05 27.47 -17.49
C LEU A 41 -28.63 28.15 -16.26
N SER A 42 -29.93 28.41 -16.28
CA SER A 42 -30.65 28.79 -15.07
C SER A 42 -30.92 27.55 -14.21
N ALA A 43 -30.55 27.60 -12.94
CA ALA A 43 -30.85 26.56 -11.95
C ALA A 43 -32.36 26.30 -11.79
N SER A 44 -33.21 27.30 -12.04
CA SER A 44 -34.67 27.22 -11.97
C SER A 44 -35.34 26.83 -13.28
N SER A 45 -34.60 26.75 -14.39
CA SER A 45 -35.15 26.29 -15.67
C SER A 45 -35.58 24.82 -15.59
N SER A 46 -36.54 24.44 -16.44
CA SER A 46 -36.97 23.04 -16.55
C SER A 46 -35.82 22.15 -16.99
N GLY A 47 -35.66 21.01 -16.32
CA GLY A 47 -34.85 19.89 -16.77
C GLY A 47 -35.72 18.67 -17.09
N PHE A 48 -35.23 17.47 -16.79
CA PHE A 48 -35.95 16.23 -17.02
C PHE A 48 -37.02 15.95 -15.95
N GLY A 49 -38.05 15.20 -16.32
CA GLY A 49 -39.11 14.76 -15.41
C GLY A 49 -39.97 15.89 -14.81
N GLY A 50 -40.01 17.07 -15.46
CA GLY A 50 -40.77 18.24 -14.99
C GLY A 50 -40.16 18.94 -13.76
N GLN A 51 -38.97 18.54 -13.33
CA GLN A 51 -38.25 19.17 -12.23
C GLN A 51 -37.37 20.33 -12.74
N THR A 52 -36.90 21.18 -11.82
CA THR A 52 -35.87 22.17 -12.14
C THR A 52 -34.51 21.51 -12.36
N ARG A 53 -33.63 22.15 -13.12
CA ARG A 53 -32.25 21.66 -13.31
C ARG A 53 -31.49 21.49 -11.99
N SER A 54 -31.70 22.38 -11.01
CA SER A 54 -31.14 22.21 -9.67
C SER A 54 -31.67 20.94 -8.98
N ALA A 55 -32.97 20.64 -9.07
CA ALA A 55 -33.54 19.44 -8.46
C ALA A 55 -33.05 18.17 -9.17
N ASN A 56 -32.92 18.21 -10.51
CA ASN A 56 -32.30 17.13 -11.27
C ASN A 56 -30.86 16.84 -10.85
N TYR A 57 -30.07 17.87 -10.56
CA TYR A 57 -28.71 17.69 -10.07
C TYR A 57 -28.69 16.90 -8.75
N GLU A 58 -29.52 17.30 -7.78
CA GLU A 58 -29.61 16.57 -6.51
C GLU A 58 -30.15 15.14 -6.70
N GLU A 59 -31.12 14.94 -7.59
CA GLU A 59 -31.63 13.59 -7.94
C GLU A 59 -30.49 12.69 -8.44
N LEU A 60 -29.66 13.17 -9.36
CA LEU A 60 -28.54 12.39 -9.92
C LEU A 60 -27.47 12.07 -8.86
N VAL A 61 -27.10 13.04 -8.02
CA VAL A 61 -26.13 12.81 -6.93
C VAL A 61 -26.71 11.87 -5.87
N ASN A 62 -28.01 11.99 -5.54
CA ASN A 62 -28.69 11.09 -4.62
C ASN A 62 -28.82 9.67 -5.17
N ALA A 63 -29.09 9.50 -6.46
CA ALA A 63 -29.14 8.20 -7.12
C ALA A 63 -27.81 7.44 -7.00
N MET A 64 -26.69 8.14 -7.22
CA MET A 64 -25.34 7.57 -7.04
C MET A 64 -25.11 7.08 -5.60
N TYR A 65 -25.60 7.82 -4.61
CA TYR A 65 -25.48 7.47 -3.17
C TYR A 65 -26.48 6.43 -2.68
N ALA A 66 -27.62 6.29 -3.35
CA ALA A 66 -28.62 5.29 -3.00
C ALA A 66 -28.15 3.86 -3.34
N ASN A 67 -27.17 3.72 -4.24
CA ASN A 67 -26.60 2.43 -4.58
C ASN A 67 -25.36 2.16 -3.71
N GLY A 68 -25.55 1.34 -2.67
CA GLY A 68 -24.49 0.94 -1.73
C GLY A 68 -23.32 0.16 -2.35
N ASN A 69 -23.40 -0.23 -3.63
CA ASN A 69 -22.25 -0.80 -4.33
C ASN A 69 -21.38 0.28 -4.98
N VAL A 70 -21.96 1.41 -5.37
CA VAL A 70 -21.27 2.50 -6.09
C VAL A 70 -20.51 3.40 -5.12
N THR A 71 -21.18 3.77 -4.03
CA THR A 71 -20.58 4.56 -2.95
C THR A 71 -20.90 3.90 -1.62
N GLN A 72 -19.91 3.85 -0.75
CA GLN A 72 -20.00 3.26 0.58
C GLN A 72 -19.45 4.24 1.61
N VAL A 73 -19.82 4.02 2.87
CA VAL A 73 -19.28 4.78 3.99
C VAL A 73 -18.58 3.81 4.94
N ILE A 74 -17.30 4.04 5.19
CA ILE A 74 -16.48 3.27 6.13
C ILE A 74 -16.22 4.17 7.33
N GLY A 75 -17.03 4.01 8.38
CA GLY A 75 -17.04 4.95 9.51
C GLY A 75 -17.51 6.33 9.06
N ASP A 76 -16.58 7.27 8.94
CA ASP A 76 -16.79 8.65 8.52
C ASP A 76 -16.14 8.98 7.16
N LYS A 77 -15.74 7.96 6.40
CA LYS A 77 -15.00 8.06 5.13
C LYS A 77 -15.85 7.56 3.97
N LEU A 78 -15.87 8.31 2.87
CA LEU A 78 -16.43 7.87 1.60
C LEU A 78 -15.52 6.82 0.96
N TRP A 79 -16.10 5.76 0.43
CA TRP A 79 -15.42 4.72 -0.33
C TRP A 79 -16.10 4.49 -1.67
N VAL A 80 -15.30 4.37 -2.72
CA VAL A 80 -15.78 4.15 -4.10
C VAL A 80 -15.07 2.90 -4.64
N PRO A 81 -15.70 1.72 -4.61
CA PRO A 81 -15.06 0.49 -5.06
C PRO A 81 -14.64 0.58 -6.53
N TRP A 82 -13.49 0.00 -6.85
CA TRP A 82 -12.95 -0.03 -8.20
C TRP A 82 -13.48 -1.24 -8.97
N TYR A 83 -14.37 -0.95 -9.93
CA TYR A 83 -14.95 -1.94 -10.81
C TYR A 83 -14.18 -2.05 -12.13
N GLY A 84 -14.22 -3.23 -12.72
CA GLY A 84 -13.61 -3.50 -14.01
C GLY A 84 -14.34 -2.94 -15.20
N THR A 85 -15.60 -2.54 -15.02
CA THR A 85 -16.47 -1.95 -16.01
C THR A 85 -17.30 -0.84 -15.38
N SER A 86 -17.79 0.12 -16.17
CA SER A 86 -18.73 1.15 -15.69
C SER A 86 -20.21 0.71 -15.77
N SER A 87 -20.48 -0.47 -16.31
CA SER A 87 -21.82 -1.01 -16.55
C SER A 87 -22.34 -1.91 -15.44
N SER A 88 -21.45 -2.42 -14.58
CA SER A 88 -21.79 -3.33 -13.50
C SER A 88 -21.07 -2.98 -12.19
N CYS A 89 -21.72 -3.24 -11.06
CA CYS A 89 -21.18 -3.04 -9.72
C CYS A 89 -21.44 -4.24 -8.81
N THR A 90 -21.31 -5.45 -9.35
CA THR A 90 -21.36 -6.67 -8.55
C THR A 90 -19.98 -7.03 -8.02
N VAL A 91 -19.91 -7.91 -7.01
CA VAL A 91 -18.63 -8.41 -6.46
C VAL A 91 -17.75 -9.02 -7.56
N ASN A 92 -18.35 -9.72 -8.52
CA ASN A 92 -17.62 -10.36 -9.63
C ASN A 92 -16.97 -9.34 -10.58
N ASP A 93 -17.44 -8.10 -10.56
CA ASP A 93 -16.91 -7.02 -11.39
C ASP A 93 -15.89 -6.17 -10.65
N LEU A 94 -15.64 -6.41 -9.36
CA LEU A 94 -14.55 -5.74 -8.65
C LEU A 94 -13.22 -6.08 -9.32
N LYS A 95 -12.34 -5.10 -9.46
CA LYS A 95 -11.00 -5.36 -9.98
C LYS A 95 -10.25 -6.34 -9.08
N SER A 96 -9.67 -7.36 -9.70
CA SER A 96 -8.90 -8.43 -9.04
C SER A 96 -7.51 -8.59 -9.69
N GLY A 97 -6.72 -9.57 -9.22
CA GLY A 97 -5.38 -9.84 -9.73
C GLY A 97 -4.32 -8.83 -9.28
N SER A 98 -3.24 -8.66 -10.03
CA SER A 98 -2.12 -7.74 -9.69
C SER A 98 -2.52 -6.27 -9.52
N SER A 99 -3.75 -5.94 -9.88
CA SER A 99 -4.30 -4.60 -9.69
C SER A 99 -4.93 -4.39 -8.31
N CYS A 100 -5.26 -5.45 -7.57
CA CYS A 100 -5.95 -5.33 -6.28
C CYS A 100 -5.76 -6.49 -5.28
N ASN A 101 -5.03 -7.54 -5.64
CA ASN A 101 -4.91 -8.74 -4.82
C ASN A 101 -3.74 -8.61 -3.83
N SER A 102 -4.05 -8.65 -2.55
CA SER A 102 -3.09 -8.67 -1.44
C SER A 102 -2.84 -10.07 -0.85
N GLY A 103 -3.36 -11.11 -1.49
CA GLY A 103 -3.47 -12.47 -0.95
C GLY A 103 -4.83 -12.76 -0.29
N GLU A 104 -5.71 -11.76 -0.18
CA GLU A 104 -7.08 -11.88 0.36
C GLU A 104 -8.10 -12.08 -0.77
N THR A 105 -9.20 -12.76 -0.48
CA THR A 105 -10.35 -12.87 -1.39
C THR A 105 -10.97 -11.50 -1.63
N ILE A 106 -11.13 -11.10 -2.89
CA ILE A 106 -11.75 -9.82 -3.24
C ILE A 106 -13.27 -9.88 -3.02
N ASP A 107 -13.78 -8.99 -2.16
CA ASP A 107 -15.20 -8.84 -1.85
C ASP A 107 -15.55 -7.37 -1.50
N MET A 108 -16.79 -7.08 -1.07
CA MET A 108 -17.20 -5.70 -0.74
C MET A 108 -16.51 -5.10 0.51
N SER A 109 -15.87 -5.93 1.33
CA SER A 109 -15.05 -5.53 2.48
C SER A 109 -13.54 -5.60 2.22
N HIS A 110 -13.11 -6.32 1.18
CA HIS A 110 -11.72 -6.50 0.75
C HIS A 110 -11.59 -6.12 -0.73
N ASN A 111 -11.43 -4.83 -1.04
CA ASN A 111 -11.33 -4.35 -2.41
C ASN A 111 -10.49 -3.07 -2.49
N CYS A 112 -10.29 -2.58 -3.71
CA CYS A 112 -9.55 -1.37 -3.97
C CYS A 112 -10.47 -0.24 -4.39
N MET A 113 -9.97 0.96 -4.19
CA MET A 113 -10.44 2.20 -4.79
C MET A 113 -9.27 2.79 -5.57
N VAL A 114 -9.55 3.39 -6.72
CA VAL A 114 -8.60 4.28 -7.40
C VAL A 114 -9.09 5.71 -7.23
N THR A 115 -8.15 6.65 -7.09
CA THR A 115 -8.51 8.05 -6.84
C THR A 115 -9.15 8.71 -8.05
N ASP A 116 -9.04 8.11 -9.24
CA ASP A 116 -9.67 8.60 -10.46
C ASP A 116 -11.21 8.67 -10.29
N GLU A 117 -11.88 7.53 -10.09
CA GLU A 117 -13.32 7.43 -9.84
C GLU A 117 -13.72 8.16 -8.56
N PHE A 118 -12.95 8.01 -7.48
CA PHE A 118 -13.22 8.69 -6.21
C PHE A 118 -13.26 10.22 -6.36
N SER A 119 -12.31 10.80 -7.10
CA SER A 119 -12.25 12.24 -7.31
C SER A 119 -13.39 12.77 -8.18
N GLN A 120 -13.93 11.96 -9.11
CA GLN A 120 -15.17 12.30 -9.83
C GLN A 120 -16.34 12.46 -8.86
N VAL A 121 -16.55 11.49 -7.96
CA VAL A 121 -17.60 11.59 -6.92
C VAL A 121 -17.38 12.83 -6.06
N GLY A 122 -16.13 13.14 -5.72
CA GLY A 122 -15.73 14.35 -5.00
C GLY A 122 -16.27 15.63 -5.61
N ILE A 123 -16.06 15.84 -6.92
CA ILE A 123 -16.56 17.02 -7.64
C ILE A 123 -18.09 17.09 -7.57
N LEU A 124 -18.77 15.96 -7.74
CA LEU A 124 -20.23 15.92 -7.71
C LEU A 124 -20.80 16.25 -6.32
N VAL A 125 -20.18 15.74 -5.24
CA VAL A 125 -20.66 16.07 -3.90
C VAL A 125 -20.32 17.50 -3.49
N ALA A 126 -19.19 18.03 -3.96
CA ALA A 126 -18.79 19.40 -3.67
C ALA A 126 -19.76 20.46 -4.21
N MET A 127 -20.46 20.14 -5.31
CA MET A 127 -21.48 20.98 -5.94
C MET A 127 -22.92 20.68 -5.48
N GLY A 128 -23.12 19.64 -4.67
CA GLY A 128 -24.42 19.23 -4.13
C GLY A 128 -24.82 19.97 -2.86
N GLN A 129 -25.99 19.62 -2.31
CA GLN A 129 -26.52 20.24 -1.09
C GLN A 129 -26.13 19.51 0.21
N ASN A 130 -25.64 18.27 0.13
CA ASN A 130 -25.39 17.45 1.32
C ASN A 130 -23.93 17.60 1.82
N GLN A 131 -23.73 18.47 2.81
CA GLN A 131 -22.41 18.71 3.40
C GLN A 131 -21.79 17.45 4.05
N GLN A 132 -22.60 16.56 4.64
CA GLN A 132 -22.09 15.35 5.29
C GLN A 132 -21.38 14.42 4.30
N ARG A 133 -21.86 14.33 3.06
CA ARG A 133 -21.19 13.55 2.00
C ARG A 133 -19.85 14.16 1.61
N MET A 134 -19.77 15.50 1.58
CA MET A 134 -18.51 16.19 1.36
C MET A 134 -17.54 15.99 2.54
N ASP A 135 -18.03 15.97 3.78
CA ASP A 135 -17.22 15.63 4.95
C ASP A 135 -16.63 14.22 4.84
N GLN A 136 -17.44 13.25 4.40
CA GLN A 136 -16.98 11.89 4.15
C GLN A 136 -15.89 11.83 3.09
N PHE A 137 -16.05 12.57 1.98
CA PHE A 137 -15.01 12.69 0.96
C PHE A 137 -13.73 13.32 1.52
N PHE A 138 -13.84 14.44 2.23
CA PHE A 138 -12.70 15.12 2.86
C PHE A 138 -11.94 14.23 3.85
N ASN A 139 -12.67 13.49 4.69
CA ASN A 139 -12.08 12.55 5.64
C ASN A 139 -11.33 11.41 4.93
N THR A 140 -11.86 10.92 3.80
CA THR A 140 -11.16 9.94 2.97
C THR A 140 -9.87 10.52 2.41
N VAL A 141 -9.89 11.71 1.80
CA VAL A 141 -8.67 12.37 1.26
C VAL A 141 -7.56 12.43 2.31
N ASN A 142 -7.88 12.80 3.55
CA ASN A 142 -6.91 12.84 4.65
C ASN A 142 -6.43 11.46 5.12
N ALA A 143 -7.21 10.41 4.88
CA ALA A 143 -6.88 9.05 5.28
C ALA A 143 -6.05 8.29 4.23
N ILE A 144 -5.91 8.84 3.02
CA ILE A 144 -5.23 8.15 1.91
C ILE A 144 -3.96 8.86 1.38
N PRO A 145 -3.11 9.51 2.20
CA PRO A 145 -1.93 10.21 1.71
C PRO A 145 -0.94 9.25 1.02
N SER A 146 -0.32 9.73 -0.05
CA SER A 146 0.82 9.09 -0.73
C SER A 146 2.13 9.29 0.04
N THR A 147 3.22 8.77 -0.53
CA THR A 147 4.59 9.13 -0.10
C THR A 147 5.01 10.54 -0.52
N SER A 148 4.21 11.22 -1.35
CA SER A 148 4.46 12.58 -1.87
C SER A 148 3.62 13.63 -1.12
N GLY A 149 3.64 13.58 0.21
CA GLY A 149 2.96 14.55 1.07
C GLY A 149 1.50 14.19 1.36
N GLN A 150 0.60 15.17 1.24
CA GLN A 150 -0.85 14.98 1.44
C GLN A 150 -1.59 14.60 0.16
N ILE A 151 -0.92 14.57 -1.00
CA ILE A 151 -1.53 14.12 -2.25
C ILE A 151 -2.01 12.67 -2.07
N PRO A 152 -3.25 12.34 -2.40
CA PRO A 152 -3.75 10.99 -2.30
C PRO A 152 -2.96 9.97 -3.12
N ALA A 153 -2.77 8.79 -2.54
CA ALA A 153 -2.22 7.64 -3.26
C ALA A 153 -3.20 7.21 -4.36
N TRP A 154 -2.72 7.00 -5.59
CA TRP A 154 -3.60 6.79 -6.75
C TRP A 154 -4.48 5.53 -6.65
N ARG A 155 -4.03 4.56 -5.86
CA ARG A 155 -4.72 3.31 -5.58
C ARG A 155 -4.62 3.00 -4.09
N VAL A 156 -5.77 2.67 -3.50
CA VAL A 156 -5.98 2.50 -2.08
C VAL A 156 -6.64 1.14 -1.85
N TYR A 157 -6.22 0.43 -0.82
CA TYR A 157 -6.82 -0.85 -0.43
C TYR A 157 -7.73 -0.68 0.78
N ARG A 158 -8.79 -1.48 0.84
CA ARG A 158 -9.66 -1.61 2.00
C ARG A 158 -9.57 -3.03 2.54
N SER A 159 -9.32 -3.17 3.84
CA SER A 159 -9.42 -4.43 4.58
C SER A 159 -10.46 -4.28 5.71
N GLY A 160 -11.66 -4.81 5.50
CA GLY A 160 -12.78 -4.67 6.44
C GLY A 160 -13.21 -3.20 6.62
N THR A 161 -12.84 -2.61 7.76
CA THR A 161 -13.08 -1.20 8.09
C THR A 161 -11.82 -0.33 8.01
N SER A 162 -10.66 -0.94 7.74
CA SER A 162 -9.39 -0.26 7.54
C SER A 162 -9.24 0.20 6.09
N ILE A 163 -8.61 1.37 5.91
CA ILE A 163 -8.22 1.91 4.61
C ILE A 163 -6.70 2.08 4.62
N GLU A 164 -6.05 1.50 3.62
CA GLU A 164 -4.60 1.45 3.45
C GLU A 164 -4.21 2.20 2.17
N PRO A 165 -3.67 3.43 2.25
CA PRO A 165 -3.19 4.17 1.08
C PRO A 165 -2.06 3.45 0.33
N CYS A 166 -1.34 2.60 1.05
CA CYS A 166 -0.08 2.01 0.64
C CYS A 166 -0.08 0.54 1.07
N ARG A 167 -0.27 -0.36 0.11
CA ARG A 167 -0.14 -1.81 0.36
C ARG A 167 0.80 -2.40 -0.67
N SER A 168 1.82 -3.14 -0.19
CA SER A 168 2.75 -3.87 -1.05
C SER A 168 1.98 -4.77 -2.02
N GLY A 169 2.38 -4.80 -3.29
CA GLY A 169 1.69 -5.55 -4.36
C GLY A 169 0.44 -4.88 -4.94
N ILE A 170 -0.12 -3.84 -4.31
CA ILE A 170 -1.28 -3.10 -4.83
C ILE A 170 -0.86 -1.71 -5.30
N ASN A 171 -0.35 -0.91 -4.37
CA ASN A 171 0.28 0.38 -4.63
C ASN A 171 1.56 0.44 -3.79
N GLY A 172 2.46 -0.51 -4.03
CA GLY A 172 3.64 -0.71 -3.18
C GLY A 172 4.59 0.48 -3.16
N ASN A 173 4.53 1.37 -4.15
CA ASN A 173 5.30 2.61 -4.20
C ASN A 173 4.51 3.85 -3.71
N CYS A 174 3.23 3.69 -3.38
CA CYS A 174 2.35 4.78 -2.94
C CYS A 174 2.33 5.98 -3.91
N ASP A 175 2.34 5.73 -5.22
CA ASP A 175 2.41 6.83 -6.19
C ASP A 175 1.12 7.67 -6.20
N THR A 176 1.13 8.78 -6.94
CA THR A 176 -0.01 9.69 -7.11
C THR A 176 -0.52 9.67 -8.55
N ALA A 177 -1.69 10.27 -8.78
CA ALA A 177 -2.26 10.50 -10.11
C ALA A 177 -2.77 11.94 -10.22
N SER A 178 -2.18 12.69 -11.16
CA SER A 178 -2.28 14.16 -11.17
C SER A 178 -3.67 14.67 -11.57
N ASP A 179 -4.42 13.91 -12.36
CA ASP A 179 -5.82 14.20 -12.65
C ASP A 179 -6.73 14.02 -11.45
N ALA A 180 -6.48 13.00 -10.62
CA ALA A 180 -7.21 12.80 -9.38
C ALA A 180 -6.86 13.91 -8.37
N THR A 181 -5.58 14.25 -8.23
CA THR A 181 -5.12 15.40 -7.43
C THR A 181 -5.82 16.68 -7.86
N ALA A 182 -5.85 16.96 -9.17
CA ALA A 182 -6.52 18.12 -9.73
C ALA A 182 -8.02 18.15 -9.41
N ARG A 183 -8.74 17.04 -9.61
CA ARG A 183 -10.18 16.97 -9.32
C ARG A 183 -10.49 17.09 -7.83
N ILE A 184 -9.62 16.57 -6.96
CA ILE A 184 -9.75 16.77 -5.50
C ILE A 184 -9.53 18.25 -5.13
N ILE A 185 -8.55 18.93 -5.72
CA ILE A 185 -8.37 20.39 -5.54
C ILE A 185 -9.63 21.14 -5.97
N ILE A 186 -10.19 20.81 -7.14
CA ILE A 186 -11.42 21.42 -7.67
C ILE A 186 -12.58 21.22 -6.70
N ALA A 187 -12.79 19.98 -6.25
CA ALA A 187 -13.85 19.62 -5.31
C ALA A 187 -13.72 20.37 -3.97
N LEU A 188 -12.51 20.44 -3.40
CA LEU A 188 -12.30 21.09 -2.10
C LEU A 188 -12.51 22.61 -2.17
N PHE A 189 -12.01 23.28 -3.22
CA PHE A 189 -12.28 24.70 -3.40
C PHE A 189 -13.77 24.96 -3.67
N ALA A 190 -14.44 24.14 -4.50
CA ALA A 190 -15.89 24.18 -4.73
C ALA A 190 -16.68 24.07 -3.43
N ALA A 191 -16.38 23.05 -2.63
CA ALA A 191 -17.00 22.82 -1.33
C ALA A 191 -16.75 23.98 -0.35
N SER A 192 -15.54 24.54 -0.33
CA SER A 192 -15.20 25.66 0.56
C SER A 192 -16.02 26.93 0.27
N ASN A 193 -16.51 27.08 -0.96
CA ASN A 193 -17.32 28.21 -1.41
C ASN A 193 -18.80 27.85 -1.60
N ASN A 194 -19.20 26.59 -1.37
CA ASN A 194 -20.57 26.14 -1.57
C ASN A 194 -21.51 26.82 -0.54
N SER A 195 -22.55 27.50 -1.04
CA SER A 195 -23.52 28.24 -0.24
C SER A 195 -24.51 27.35 0.52
N TYR A 196 -24.65 26.07 0.13
CA TYR A 196 -25.50 25.09 0.80
C TYR A 196 -24.82 24.49 2.04
N PHE A 197 -23.51 24.65 2.18
CA PHE A 197 -22.76 24.12 3.31
C PHE A 197 -22.75 25.14 4.45
N ALA A 198 -23.36 24.77 5.57
CA ALA A 198 -23.57 25.64 6.73
C ALA A 198 -22.36 25.69 7.67
N ASN A 199 -21.59 24.62 7.79
CA ASN A 199 -20.45 24.57 8.72
C ASN A 199 -19.23 25.32 8.15
N GLN A 200 -19.07 26.58 8.55
CA GLN A 200 -18.00 27.45 8.07
C GLN A 200 -16.59 26.99 8.49
N ALA A 201 -16.43 26.45 9.70
CA ALA A 201 -15.14 25.95 10.16
C ALA A 201 -14.64 24.80 9.28
N GLN A 202 -15.56 23.92 8.89
CA GLN A 202 -15.27 22.82 7.99
C GLN A 202 -14.99 23.28 6.56
N LYS A 203 -15.71 24.30 6.07
CA LYS A 203 -15.39 24.95 4.78
C LYS A 203 -13.98 25.54 4.75
N THR A 204 -13.53 26.17 5.85
CA THR A 204 -12.15 26.63 6.00
C THR A 204 -11.16 25.48 5.91
N ARG A 205 -11.45 24.32 6.50
CA ARG A 205 -10.58 23.13 6.40
C ARG A 205 -10.52 22.59 4.96
N TYR A 206 -11.63 22.58 4.22
CA TYR A 206 -11.61 22.23 2.80
C TYR A 206 -10.68 23.18 2.02
N HIS A 207 -10.81 24.48 2.24
CA HIS A 207 -10.03 25.52 1.56
C HIS A 207 -8.52 25.35 1.83
N GLU A 208 -8.12 25.16 3.09
CA GLU A 208 -6.72 24.99 3.44
C GLU A 208 -6.13 23.70 2.87
N LEU A 209 -6.89 22.60 2.86
CA LEU A 209 -6.43 21.37 2.19
C LEU A 209 -6.27 21.57 0.68
N ALA A 210 -7.21 22.28 0.02
CA ALA A 210 -7.11 22.59 -1.41
C ALA A 210 -5.86 23.41 -1.74
N LYS A 211 -5.53 24.42 -0.91
CA LYS A 211 -4.30 25.22 -1.03
C LYS A 211 -3.04 24.36 -0.92
N ASN A 212 -3.00 23.47 0.08
CA ASN A 212 -1.86 22.59 0.29
C ASN A 212 -1.68 21.62 -0.87
N LEU A 213 -2.76 20.98 -1.32
CA LEU A 213 -2.72 20.08 -2.47
C LEU A 213 -2.32 20.81 -3.75
N SER A 214 -2.74 22.07 -3.95
CA SER A 214 -2.30 22.88 -5.10
C SER A 214 -0.79 23.12 -5.08
N ALA A 215 -0.23 23.49 -3.93
CA ALA A 215 1.22 23.68 -3.78
C ALA A 215 1.97 22.36 -3.99
N GLN A 216 1.44 21.26 -3.46
CA GLN A 216 2.03 19.93 -3.58
C GLN A 216 1.94 19.37 -5.00
N MET A 217 0.86 19.61 -5.75
CA MET A 217 0.76 19.23 -7.16
C MET A 217 1.88 19.90 -7.99
N VAL A 218 2.14 21.18 -7.76
CA VAL A 218 3.28 21.87 -8.37
C VAL A 218 4.62 21.27 -7.89
N ALA A 219 4.74 20.96 -6.60
CA ALA A 219 5.98 20.46 -6.01
C ALA A 219 6.30 18.99 -6.32
N TYR A 220 5.32 18.12 -6.54
CA TYR A 220 5.51 16.67 -6.65
C TYR A 220 4.99 16.07 -7.95
N GLU A 221 4.05 16.71 -8.64
CA GLU A 221 3.46 16.20 -9.89
C GLU A 221 3.79 17.05 -11.12
N THR A 222 4.48 18.18 -10.91
CA THR A 222 4.92 19.07 -12.00
C THR A 222 6.44 19.12 -12.09
N LEU A 223 6.97 18.82 -13.26
CA LEU A 223 8.40 18.99 -13.56
C LEU A 223 8.67 20.45 -13.95
N TYR A 224 9.48 21.16 -13.16
CA TYR A 224 9.93 22.51 -13.49
C TYR A 224 11.21 22.45 -14.34
N SER A 225 11.10 22.74 -15.63
CA SER A 225 12.23 22.81 -16.55
C SER A 225 11.85 23.64 -17.77
N CYS A 226 12.43 24.83 -17.93
CA CYS A 226 12.11 25.69 -19.07
C CYS A 226 12.68 25.13 -20.38
N LYS A 227 11.81 24.83 -21.35
CA LYS A 227 12.19 24.40 -22.71
C LYS A 227 11.56 25.33 -23.74
N PRO A 228 12.21 25.53 -24.90
CA PRO A 228 11.57 26.22 -26.02
C PRO A 228 10.33 25.45 -26.50
N SER A 229 9.34 26.18 -27.01
CA SER A 229 8.12 25.63 -27.61
C SER A 229 8.02 26.01 -29.09
N SER A 230 7.41 25.14 -29.89
CA SER A 230 7.11 25.42 -31.30
C SER A 230 5.91 26.35 -31.49
N LEU A 231 5.16 26.64 -30.42
CA LEU A 231 3.90 27.37 -30.46
C LEU A 231 4.06 28.91 -30.60
N GLY A 232 5.28 29.45 -30.52
CA GLY A 232 5.52 30.90 -30.59
C GLY A 232 5.08 31.67 -29.34
N HIS A 233 4.85 30.99 -28.21
CA HIS A 233 4.43 31.59 -26.94
C HIS A 233 5.55 31.65 -25.88
N GLY A 234 6.81 31.58 -26.31
CA GLY A 234 7.97 31.58 -25.41
C GLY A 234 8.35 30.18 -24.94
N GLN A 235 8.89 30.09 -23.72
CA GLN A 235 9.29 28.82 -23.11
C GLN A 235 8.14 28.23 -22.29
N ILE A 236 8.08 26.90 -22.25
CA ILE A 236 7.23 26.15 -21.33
C ILE A 236 8.10 25.69 -20.16
N CYS A 237 7.73 26.08 -18.95
CA CYS A 237 8.52 25.82 -17.74
C CYS A 237 7.89 24.80 -16.79
N TYR A 238 6.57 24.63 -16.80
CA TYR A 238 5.86 23.72 -15.90
C TYR A 238 5.24 22.58 -16.70
N TRP A 239 5.80 21.38 -16.55
CA TRP A 239 5.42 20.19 -17.30
C TRP A 239 4.60 19.26 -16.41
N LEU A 240 3.33 19.07 -16.74
CA LEU A 240 2.43 18.18 -16.00
C LEU A 240 2.90 16.73 -16.20
N ALA A 241 3.27 16.06 -15.11
CA ALA A 241 3.50 14.63 -15.12
C ALA A 241 2.19 13.88 -14.81
N ALA A 242 2.17 12.56 -15.02
CA ALA A 242 1.05 11.70 -14.69
C ALA A 242 0.90 11.54 -13.16
N GLY A 243 1.99 11.66 -12.43
CA GLY A 243 2.07 11.51 -10.97
C GLY A 243 3.51 11.74 -10.49
N ALA A 244 3.74 11.57 -9.19
CA ALA A 244 5.06 11.82 -8.60
C ALA A 244 6.14 10.87 -9.11
N GLY A 245 5.82 9.60 -9.33
CA GLY A 245 6.71 8.62 -9.95
C GLY A 245 7.10 9.04 -11.36
N ALA A 246 6.14 9.44 -12.19
CA ALA A 246 6.40 9.93 -13.54
C ALA A 246 7.28 11.20 -13.56
N LYS A 247 7.03 12.14 -12.64
CA LYS A 247 7.87 13.33 -12.47
C LYS A 247 9.31 12.96 -12.11
N SER A 248 9.51 12.04 -11.17
CA SER A 248 10.85 11.68 -10.69
C SER A 248 11.72 11.03 -11.79
N GLY A 249 11.10 10.32 -12.74
CA GLY A 249 11.76 9.82 -13.96
C GLY A 249 12.10 10.91 -14.99
N GLY A 250 11.63 12.15 -14.80
CA GLY A 250 11.80 13.27 -15.72
C GLY A 250 11.08 13.06 -17.06
N PHE A 251 11.38 13.91 -18.04
CA PHE A 251 10.74 13.90 -19.36
C PHE A 251 10.70 12.54 -20.09
N ALA A 252 11.70 11.69 -19.84
CA ALA A 252 11.87 10.41 -20.50
C ALA A 252 11.06 9.27 -19.85
N SER A 253 10.37 9.54 -18.73
CA SER A 253 9.48 8.56 -18.10
C SER A 253 8.48 8.01 -19.11
N THR A 254 8.29 6.69 -19.16
CA THR A 254 7.47 6.01 -20.18
C THR A 254 6.07 6.61 -20.22
N ASP A 255 5.39 6.76 -19.10
CA ASP A 255 4.08 7.41 -19.06
C ASP A 255 4.19 8.76 -18.38
N PHE A 256 5.02 9.65 -18.97
CA PHE A 256 5.22 10.96 -18.40
C PHE A 256 3.90 11.71 -18.24
N ALA A 257 3.00 11.69 -19.23
CA ALA A 257 1.68 12.33 -19.13
C ALA A 257 0.59 11.49 -19.81
N TYR A 258 -0.64 11.63 -19.31
CA TYR A 258 -1.86 11.09 -19.93
C TYR A 258 -2.65 12.21 -20.60
N THR A 259 -3.14 11.95 -21.81
CA THR A 259 -3.85 12.95 -22.62
C THR A 259 -5.06 13.55 -21.90
N GLY A 260 -5.81 12.70 -21.17
CA GLY A 260 -7.01 13.09 -20.44
C GLY A 260 -6.79 13.90 -19.17
N TYR A 261 -5.55 14.05 -18.68
CA TYR A 261 -5.29 14.66 -17.36
C TYR A 261 -5.29 16.19 -17.40
N TYR A 262 -4.97 16.77 -18.56
CA TYR A 262 -4.75 18.21 -18.71
C TYR A 262 -5.96 19.10 -18.38
N PRO A 263 -7.20 18.80 -18.81
CA PRO A 263 -8.33 19.70 -18.56
C PRO A 263 -8.52 20.00 -17.07
N ASP A 264 -8.55 18.96 -16.24
CA ASP A 264 -8.75 19.10 -14.81
C ASP A 264 -7.53 19.77 -14.14
N ALA A 265 -6.32 19.41 -14.56
CA ALA A 265 -5.10 20.06 -14.05
C ALA A 265 -5.07 21.57 -14.33
N ILE A 266 -5.48 22.00 -15.53
CA ILE A 266 -5.58 23.43 -15.88
C ILE A 266 -6.64 24.10 -15.00
N ILE A 267 -7.84 23.52 -14.90
CA ILE A 267 -8.95 24.08 -14.11
C ILE A 267 -8.57 24.19 -12.63
N ALA A 268 -7.92 23.18 -12.06
CA ALA A 268 -7.44 23.20 -10.68
C ALA A 268 -6.46 24.35 -10.43
N MET A 269 -5.53 24.59 -11.36
CA MET A 269 -4.57 25.70 -11.25
C MET A 269 -5.21 27.07 -11.48
N LEU A 270 -6.21 27.19 -12.36
CA LEU A 270 -7.04 28.40 -12.48
C LEU A 270 -7.79 28.70 -11.18
N GLN A 271 -8.37 27.68 -10.56
CA GLN A 271 -9.09 27.80 -9.30
C GLN A 271 -8.14 28.18 -8.16
N ALA A 272 -6.97 27.54 -8.07
CA ALA A 272 -5.93 27.88 -7.09
C ALA A 272 -5.43 29.32 -7.28
N CYS A 273 -5.20 29.75 -8.52
CA CYS A 273 -4.87 31.14 -8.88
C CYS A 273 -5.91 32.12 -8.32
N ALA A 274 -7.20 31.88 -8.62
CA ALA A 274 -8.30 32.73 -8.18
C ALA A 274 -8.47 32.77 -6.65
N GLN A 275 -8.38 31.60 -6.00
CA GLN A 275 -8.64 31.45 -4.57
C GLN A 275 -7.48 31.94 -3.69
N THR A 276 -6.25 31.96 -4.20
CA THR A 276 -5.06 32.32 -3.41
C THR A 276 -4.45 33.66 -3.79
N GLY A 277 -4.80 34.23 -4.94
CA GLY A 277 -4.12 35.41 -5.48
C GLY A 277 -2.68 35.13 -5.93
N ASN A 278 -2.25 33.86 -5.99
CA ASN A 278 -0.89 33.50 -6.38
C ASN A 278 -0.77 33.36 -7.90
N ALA A 279 -0.09 34.32 -8.53
CA ALA A 279 0.16 34.37 -9.97
C ALA A 279 0.89 33.14 -10.53
N THR A 280 1.65 32.42 -9.71
CA THR A 280 2.34 31.20 -10.14
C THR A 280 1.35 30.13 -10.59
N TYR A 281 0.21 29.96 -9.91
CA TYR A 281 -0.78 28.98 -10.36
C TYR A 281 -1.40 29.37 -11.71
N CYS A 282 -1.59 30.65 -11.97
CA CYS A 282 -2.06 31.12 -13.28
C CYS A 282 -1.02 30.81 -14.37
N ALA A 283 0.28 31.00 -14.06
CA ALA A 283 1.37 30.63 -14.95
C ALA A 283 1.45 29.12 -15.19
N VAL A 284 1.26 28.30 -14.15
CA VAL A 284 1.21 26.83 -14.26
C VAL A 284 0.04 26.42 -15.17
N ALA A 285 -1.16 26.99 -14.99
CA ALA A 285 -2.32 26.72 -15.85
C ALA A 285 -2.03 27.04 -17.33
N GLY A 286 -1.41 28.18 -17.61
CA GLY A 286 -0.97 28.55 -18.96
C GLY A 286 0.06 27.59 -19.54
N ASN A 287 1.04 27.16 -18.75
CA ASN A 287 2.03 26.17 -19.18
C ASN A 287 1.42 24.78 -19.41
N PHE A 288 0.45 24.35 -18.59
CA PHE A 288 -0.28 23.10 -18.81
C PHE A 288 -1.09 23.13 -20.11
N THR A 289 -1.67 24.29 -20.45
CA THR A 289 -2.29 24.48 -21.77
C THR A 289 -1.27 24.33 -22.89
N LEU A 290 -0.10 24.98 -22.77
CA LEU A 290 0.95 24.91 -23.78
C LEU A 290 1.55 23.50 -23.91
N ASN A 291 1.69 22.74 -22.81
CA ASN A 291 2.07 21.32 -22.84
C ASN A 291 1.13 20.52 -23.75
N TYR A 292 -0.18 20.66 -23.55
CA TYR A 292 -1.18 19.93 -24.33
C TYR A 292 -1.14 20.34 -25.81
N LEU A 293 -1.01 21.63 -26.12
CA LEU A 293 -0.94 22.13 -27.49
C LEU A 293 0.36 21.69 -28.19
N GLU A 294 1.50 21.70 -27.47
CA GLU A 294 2.78 21.18 -27.99
C GLU A 294 2.69 19.67 -28.24
N ALA A 295 2.08 18.91 -27.32
CA ALA A 295 1.83 17.49 -27.51
C ALA A 295 0.87 17.21 -28.67
N SER A 296 -0.06 18.13 -28.95
CA SER A 296 -0.93 18.07 -30.12
C SER A 296 -0.21 18.48 -31.41
N LYS A 297 1.03 18.99 -31.36
CA LYS A 297 1.71 19.61 -32.51
C LYS A 297 0.86 20.70 -33.15
N TRP A 298 0.20 21.51 -32.32
CA TRP A 298 -0.70 22.57 -32.76
C TRP A 298 0.07 23.68 -33.49
N THR A 299 -0.34 24.01 -34.72
CA THR A 299 0.32 25.05 -35.55
C THR A 299 -0.52 26.30 -35.74
N GLY A 300 -1.72 26.36 -35.14
CA GLY A 300 -2.72 27.38 -35.44
C GLY A 300 -3.64 27.06 -36.62
N GLN A 301 -3.32 26.04 -37.43
CA GLN A 301 -4.01 25.78 -38.70
C GLN A 301 -4.61 24.37 -38.84
N SER A 302 -4.03 23.36 -38.19
CA SER A 302 -4.50 21.98 -38.31
C SER A 302 -4.83 21.39 -36.95
N PHE A 303 -6.07 20.91 -36.81
CA PHE A 303 -6.50 20.19 -35.62
C PHE A 303 -5.76 18.87 -35.54
N ARG A 304 -5.19 18.61 -34.37
CA ARG A 304 -4.45 17.43 -33.98
C ARG A 304 -4.64 17.23 -32.48
N VAL A 305 -4.25 16.06 -31.99
CA VAL A 305 -4.38 15.71 -30.57
C VAL A 305 -3.09 15.10 -30.05
N PRO A 306 -2.85 15.07 -28.72
CA PRO A 306 -1.72 14.33 -28.18
C PRO A 306 -1.82 12.85 -28.55
N PRO A 307 -0.68 12.18 -28.79
CA PRO A 307 -0.70 10.83 -29.31
C PRO A 307 -1.05 9.82 -28.21
N GLY A 308 -1.88 8.83 -28.56
CA GLY A 308 -2.22 7.70 -27.70
C GLY A 308 -3.01 8.06 -26.43
N ARG A 309 -3.07 7.09 -25.52
CA ARG A 309 -3.61 7.27 -24.16
C ARG A 309 -2.66 8.08 -23.27
N SER A 310 -1.38 7.76 -23.38
CA SER A 310 -0.28 8.39 -22.66
C SER A 310 0.93 8.55 -23.58
N PHE A 311 1.81 9.47 -23.20
CA PHE A 311 3.01 9.79 -23.95
C PHE A 311 4.15 10.20 -23.02
N LYS A 312 5.37 10.09 -23.57
CA LYS A 312 6.60 10.66 -23.01
C LYS A 312 7.10 11.81 -23.86
N TRP A 313 8.00 12.61 -23.30
CA TRP A 313 8.69 13.65 -24.05
C TRP A 313 10.05 13.16 -24.54
N VAL A 314 10.30 13.31 -25.83
CA VAL A 314 11.61 13.08 -26.46
C VAL A 314 12.22 14.40 -26.93
N ASN A 315 13.46 14.39 -27.40
CA ASN A 315 14.20 15.59 -27.80
C ASN A 315 14.32 16.64 -26.67
N THR A 316 14.64 16.18 -25.46
CA THR A 316 14.60 17.00 -24.23
C THR A 316 15.69 18.08 -24.18
N SER A 317 16.68 18.03 -25.06
CA SER A 317 17.69 19.09 -25.23
C SER A 317 17.21 20.26 -26.12
N GLY A 318 16.13 20.08 -26.89
CA GLY A 318 15.57 21.07 -27.81
C GLY A 318 14.11 21.39 -27.48
N ILE A 319 13.29 21.52 -28.53
CA ILE A 319 11.83 21.58 -28.40
C ILE A 319 11.33 20.16 -28.10
N PRO A 320 10.75 19.91 -26.91
CA PRO A 320 10.25 18.58 -26.55
C PRO A 320 9.18 18.13 -27.52
N ALA A 321 9.27 16.88 -27.98
CA ALA A 321 8.28 16.28 -28.86
C ALA A 321 7.57 15.12 -28.14
N PRO A 322 6.26 14.95 -28.29
CA PRO A 322 5.53 13.83 -27.70
C PRO A 322 5.83 12.54 -28.46
N SER A 323 5.99 11.43 -27.73
CA SER A 323 6.07 10.07 -28.25
C SER A 323 5.05 9.22 -27.51
N CYS A 324 4.14 8.58 -28.25
CA CYS A 324 3.18 7.65 -27.66
C CYS A 324 3.90 6.53 -26.88
N THR A 325 3.30 6.11 -25.78
CA THR A 325 3.77 4.97 -24.98
C THR A 325 2.72 3.90 -24.72
N ASN A 326 1.43 4.24 -24.79
CA ASN A 326 0.34 3.27 -24.75
C ASN A 326 -0.68 3.52 -25.88
N THR A 327 -1.09 2.42 -26.55
CA THR A 327 -2.01 2.44 -27.70
C THR A 327 -1.42 3.19 -28.92
N CYS A 328 -0.26 2.74 -29.39
CA CYS A 328 0.58 3.47 -30.35
C CYS A 328 0.61 2.91 -31.78
N ASN A 329 -0.17 1.86 -32.06
CA ASN A 329 -0.22 1.29 -33.41
C ASN A 329 -1.67 1.01 -33.85
N PRO A 330 -2.35 2.02 -34.45
CA PRO A 330 -1.91 3.42 -34.63
C PRO A 330 -1.91 4.22 -33.31
N ASP A 331 -1.29 5.41 -33.30
CA ASP A 331 -1.34 6.38 -32.19
C ASP A 331 -2.79 6.86 -31.98
N GLN A 332 -3.55 6.11 -31.17
CA GLN A 332 -4.98 6.27 -31.02
C GLN A 332 -5.36 6.49 -29.56
N TRP A 333 -6.26 7.44 -29.32
CA TRP A 333 -6.91 7.59 -28.02
C TRP A 333 -7.69 6.32 -27.64
N ASP A 334 -7.54 5.90 -26.40
CA ASP A 334 -8.33 4.82 -25.82
C ASP A 334 -9.80 5.24 -25.61
N GLY A 335 -10.63 4.30 -25.15
CA GLY A 335 -12.05 4.55 -24.91
C GLY A 335 -12.38 5.13 -23.53
N ALA A 336 -11.39 5.31 -22.66
CA ALA A 336 -11.59 5.68 -21.26
C ALA A 336 -10.88 6.99 -20.89
N ASP A 337 -9.55 7.03 -20.94
CA ASP A 337 -8.79 8.13 -20.34
C ASP A 337 -8.59 9.32 -21.26
N ALA A 338 -8.05 9.11 -22.46
CA ALA A 338 -7.81 10.19 -23.42
C ALA A 338 -9.08 10.98 -23.81
N PRO A 339 -10.28 10.37 -23.93
CA PRO A 339 -11.53 11.09 -24.18
C PRO A 339 -11.81 12.23 -23.21
N ARG A 340 -11.29 12.18 -21.97
CA ARG A 340 -11.44 13.27 -21.00
C ARG A 340 -10.87 14.61 -21.50
N ALA A 341 -9.92 14.57 -22.44
CA ALA A 341 -9.37 15.74 -23.11
C ALA A 341 -10.43 16.60 -23.84
N LEU A 342 -11.63 16.07 -24.13
CA LEU A 342 -12.77 16.87 -24.61
C LEU A 342 -13.12 18.00 -23.63
N GLY A 343 -12.90 17.80 -22.33
CA GLY A 343 -13.08 18.83 -21.31
C GLY A 343 -12.09 19.99 -21.41
N MET A 344 -11.06 19.93 -22.28
CA MET A 344 -10.04 20.97 -22.39
C MET A 344 -10.63 22.37 -22.61
N CYS A 345 -11.66 22.46 -23.44
CA CYS A 345 -12.28 23.75 -23.76
C CYS A 345 -13.08 24.35 -22.60
N GLN A 346 -13.43 23.56 -21.57
CA GLN A 346 -13.96 24.09 -20.32
C GLN A 346 -12.97 25.05 -19.64
N ALA A 347 -11.67 24.87 -19.84
CA ALA A 347 -10.66 25.74 -19.25
C ALA A 347 -10.76 27.20 -19.74
N ASN A 348 -11.21 27.46 -20.98
CA ASN A 348 -11.42 28.83 -21.47
C ASN A 348 -12.51 29.57 -20.66
N TYR A 349 -13.58 28.87 -20.29
CA TYR A 349 -14.65 29.45 -19.48
C TYR A 349 -14.13 29.93 -18.12
N TYR A 350 -13.35 29.07 -17.45
CA TYR A 350 -12.78 29.44 -16.16
C TYR A 350 -11.67 30.47 -16.27
N ALA A 351 -10.84 30.39 -17.31
CA ALA A 351 -9.81 31.39 -17.56
C ALA A 351 -10.43 32.79 -17.70
N ALA A 352 -11.52 32.91 -18.47
CA ALA A 352 -12.27 34.16 -18.61
C ALA A 352 -12.82 34.66 -17.26
N ARG A 353 -13.36 33.77 -16.42
CA ARG A 353 -13.83 34.12 -15.06
C ARG A 353 -12.73 34.61 -14.13
N VAL A 354 -11.55 34.01 -14.23
CA VAL A 354 -10.38 34.44 -13.46
C VAL A 354 -9.74 35.70 -14.06
N GLY A 355 -10.13 36.12 -15.27
CA GLY A 355 -9.58 37.30 -15.94
C GLY A 355 -8.25 37.02 -16.63
N ILE A 356 -8.02 35.78 -17.07
CA ILE A 356 -6.82 35.37 -17.80
C ILE A 356 -7.17 34.75 -19.16
N THR A 357 -6.22 34.82 -20.09
CA THR A 357 -6.34 34.19 -21.41
C THR A 357 -5.34 33.04 -21.50
N LEU A 358 -5.80 31.85 -21.85
CA LEU A 358 -4.95 30.69 -22.09
C LEU A 358 -4.41 30.74 -23.53
N PRO A 359 -3.09 30.85 -23.75
CA PRO A 359 -2.54 31.07 -25.09
C PRO A 359 -2.87 29.93 -26.06
N GLY A 360 -3.37 30.27 -27.26
CA GLY A 360 -3.68 29.32 -28.33
C GLY A 360 -4.90 28.42 -28.10
N LEU A 361 -5.44 28.35 -26.89
CA LEU A 361 -6.50 27.39 -26.57
C LEU A 361 -7.84 27.73 -27.25
N GLN A 362 -8.22 29.00 -27.29
CA GLN A 362 -9.47 29.42 -27.93
C GLN A 362 -9.49 29.08 -29.43
N SER A 363 -8.38 29.29 -30.15
CA SER A 363 -8.28 28.95 -31.58
C SER A 363 -8.29 27.44 -31.80
N TYR A 364 -7.58 26.69 -30.95
CA TYR A 364 -7.62 25.22 -30.95
C TYR A 364 -9.05 24.69 -30.76
N CYS A 365 -9.75 25.15 -29.72
CA CYS A 365 -11.14 24.79 -29.44
C CYS A 365 -12.11 25.20 -30.55
N THR A 366 -11.85 26.34 -31.21
CA THR A 366 -12.64 26.77 -32.37
C THR A 366 -12.50 25.80 -33.53
N GLN A 367 -11.27 25.39 -33.86
CA GLN A 367 -11.06 24.44 -34.94
C GLN A 367 -11.63 23.06 -34.62
N TRP A 368 -11.40 22.55 -33.39
CA TRP A 368 -11.97 21.29 -32.94
C TRP A 368 -13.50 21.32 -33.00
N GLY A 369 -14.11 22.42 -32.55
CA GLY A 369 -15.55 22.61 -32.56
C GLY A 369 -16.15 22.55 -33.96
N ASN A 370 -15.54 23.29 -34.89
CA ASN A 370 -15.97 23.36 -36.29
C ASN A 370 -15.91 22.01 -37.01
N LEU A 371 -14.92 21.18 -36.70
CA LEU A 371 -14.78 19.86 -37.32
C LEU A 371 -15.74 18.82 -36.72
N TYR A 372 -15.88 18.78 -35.40
CA TYR A 372 -16.40 17.59 -34.73
C TYR A 372 -17.48 17.82 -33.67
N MET A 373 -17.57 19.01 -33.05
CA MET A 373 -18.41 19.19 -31.86
C MET A 373 -19.72 19.95 -32.11
N ASN A 374 -19.98 20.45 -33.32
CA ASN A 374 -21.17 21.26 -33.60
C ASN A 374 -22.50 20.47 -33.68
N ASN A 375 -22.48 19.14 -33.63
CA ASN A 375 -23.70 18.33 -33.59
C ASN A 375 -24.04 17.93 -32.14
N PRO A 376 -25.09 18.48 -31.51
CA PRO A 376 -25.42 18.18 -30.10
C PRO A 376 -25.86 16.72 -29.85
N ASN A 377 -26.11 15.94 -30.91
CA ASN A 377 -26.61 14.57 -30.80
C ASN A 377 -25.53 13.50 -30.95
N SER A 378 -24.34 13.86 -31.44
CA SER A 378 -23.22 12.92 -31.55
C SER A 378 -21.87 13.64 -31.59
N ALA A 379 -20.86 13.01 -31.00
CA ALA A 379 -19.49 13.50 -31.04
C ALA A 379 -18.50 12.33 -31.12
N PRO A 380 -17.39 12.46 -31.87
CA PRO A 380 -16.27 11.56 -31.70
C PRO A 380 -15.53 11.91 -30.41
N TYR A 381 -15.18 10.88 -29.65
CA TYR A 381 -14.39 11.05 -28.43
C TYR A 381 -13.06 10.30 -28.47
N GLN A 382 -12.76 9.60 -29.57
CA GLN A 382 -11.45 8.97 -29.83
C GLN A 382 -10.90 9.48 -31.16
N TYR A 383 -9.60 9.73 -31.17
CA TYR A 383 -8.89 10.36 -32.27
C TYR A 383 -7.54 9.67 -32.49
N TYR A 384 -7.10 9.69 -33.74
CA TYR A 384 -5.69 9.49 -34.07
C TYR A 384 -4.91 10.79 -33.84
N ALA A 385 -3.61 10.70 -33.61
CA ALA A 385 -2.74 11.86 -33.35
C ALA A 385 -2.78 12.95 -34.46
N ASP A 386 -3.16 12.59 -35.69
CA ASP A 386 -3.33 13.52 -36.80
C ASP A 386 -4.65 14.33 -36.74
N GLY A 387 -5.50 14.09 -35.73
CA GLY A 387 -6.77 14.75 -35.51
C GLY A 387 -7.97 14.07 -36.16
N GLN A 388 -7.78 13.00 -36.94
CA GLN A 388 -8.90 12.23 -37.48
C GLN A 388 -9.60 11.45 -36.37
N ASN A 389 -10.92 11.39 -36.43
CA ASN A 389 -11.72 10.56 -35.53
C ASN A 389 -11.46 9.07 -35.80
N SER A 390 -11.04 8.33 -34.77
CA SER A 390 -10.67 6.92 -34.89
C SER A 390 -11.84 5.96 -34.76
N VAL A 391 -12.96 6.48 -34.27
CA VAL A 391 -14.26 5.81 -34.21
C VAL A 391 -15.33 6.70 -34.81
N SER A 392 -16.45 6.10 -35.20
CA SER A 392 -17.64 6.87 -35.60
C SER A 392 -18.11 7.75 -34.44
N SER A 393 -18.70 8.90 -34.78
CA SER A 393 -19.33 9.77 -33.78
C SER A 393 -20.35 8.97 -32.97
N GLN A 394 -20.24 9.05 -31.65
CA GLN A 394 -21.07 8.27 -30.75
C GLN A 394 -22.18 9.12 -30.16
N SER A 395 -23.28 8.45 -29.81
CA SER A 395 -24.40 9.03 -29.07
C SER A 395 -24.61 8.24 -27.77
N GLY A 396 -24.92 8.93 -26.69
CA GLY A 396 -25.05 8.39 -25.34
C GLY A 396 -24.64 9.43 -24.30
N TYR A 397 -25.03 9.19 -23.05
CA TYR A 397 -24.77 10.12 -21.95
C TYR A 397 -23.29 10.45 -21.75
N PHE A 398 -22.38 9.51 -22.03
CA PHE A 398 -20.94 9.72 -21.87
C PHE A 398 -20.38 10.69 -22.93
N ALA A 399 -20.63 10.40 -24.21
CA ALA A 399 -20.17 11.24 -25.32
C ALA A 399 -20.75 12.65 -25.23
N GLN A 400 -22.07 12.77 -25.03
CA GLN A 400 -22.72 14.09 -24.90
C GLN A 400 -22.37 14.79 -23.58
N GLY A 401 -22.11 14.06 -22.49
CA GLY A 401 -21.63 14.66 -21.25
C GLY A 401 -20.27 15.33 -21.42
N MET A 402 -19.31 14.65 -22.06
CA MET A 402 -18.00 15.23 -22.40
C MET A 402 -18.13 16.37 -23.41
N GLN A 403 -18.98 16.22 -24.43
CA GLN A 403 -19.25 17.27 -25.40
C GLN A 403 -19.87 18.51 -24.75
N ALA A 404 -20.76 18.36 -23.77
CA ALA A 404 -21.30 19.49 -23.02
C ALA A 404 -20.18 20.23 -22.28
N LEU A 405 -19.24 19.52 -21.62
CA LEU A 405 -18.06 20.14 -21.02
C LEU A 405 -17.23 20.88 -22.08
N PHE A 406 -17.02 20.31 -23.26
CA PHE A 406 -16.36 21.00 -24.37
C PHE A 406 -17.06 22.32 -24.73
N GLN A 407 -18.40 22.30 -24.87
CA GLN A 407 -19.17 23.47 -25.32
C GLN A 407 -19.17 24.64 -24.32
N SER A 408 -18.84 24.39 -23.05
CA SER A 408 -18.89 25.41 -21.99
C SER A 408 -17.93 26.58 -22.18
N GLY A 409 -16.71 26.32 -22.65
CA GLY A 409 -15.74 27.33 -23.06
C GLY A 409 -15.26 27.12 -24.51
N GLY A 410 -16.05 26.36 -25.27
CA GLY A 410 -15.79 26.04 -26.66
C GLY A 410 -16.20 27.16 -27.61
N HIS A 411 -16.26 26.80 -28.90
CA HIS A 411 -16.63 27.72 -29.97
C HIS A 411 -18.07 28.24 -29.86
N ASN A 412 -19.00 27.40 -29.38
CA ASN A 412 -20.43 27.66 -29.49
C ASN A 412 -21.17 27.30 -28.19
N ALA A 413 -21.12 28.21 -27.22
CA ALA A 413 -21.80 28.05 -25.93
C ALA A 413 -23.32 27.83 -26.07
N ALA A 414 -23.95 28.26 -27.16
CA ALA A 414 -25.37 28.00 -27.41
C ALA A 414 -25.69 26.51 -27.60
N LEU A 415 -24.70 25.68 -27.95
CA LEU A 415 -24.86 24.23 -28.04
C LEU A 415 -24.75 23.52 -26.69
N PHE A 416 -24.32 24.20 -25.62
CA PHE A 416 -24.16 23.61 -24.30
C PHE A 416 -25.46 22.98 -23.78
N ALA A 417 -26.54 23.76 -23.74
CA ALA A 417 -27.84 23.32 -23.26
C ALA A 417 -28.41 22.12 -24.04
N PRO A 418 -28.58 22.17 -25.38
CA PRO A 418 -29.13 21.04 -26.13
C PRO A 418 -28.25 19.79 -26.07
N THR A 419 -26.92 19.93 -26.01
CA THR A 419 -26.00 18.78 -25.86
C THR A 419 -26.17 18.12 -24.49
N LEU A 420 -26.22 18.91 -23.41
CA LEU A 420 -26.43 18.39 -22.07
C LEU A 420 -27.82 17.74 -21.92
N ASP A 421 -28.85 18.36 -22.49
CA ASP A 421 -30.22 17.83 -22.43
C ASP A 421 -30.31 16.49 -23.16
N ASN A 422 -29.57 16.30 -24.26
CA ASN A 422 -29.43 15.00 -24.92
C ASN A 422 -28.81 13.96 -23.96
N ALA A 423 -27.70 14.29 -23.28
CA ALA A 423 -27.07 13.38 -22.31
C ALA A 423 -28.03 13.00 -21.17
N LEU A 424 -28.72 13.99 -20.59
CA LEU A 424 -29.62 13.81 -19.46
C LEU A 424 -30.92 13.09 -19.83
N SER A 425 -31.38 13.17 -21.09
CA SER A 425 -32.54 12.42 -21.58
C SER A 425 -32.39 10.90 -21.48
N ARG A 426 -31.15 10.42 -21.34
CA ARG A 426 -30.82 9.01 -21.14
C ARG A 426 -31.00 8.55 -19.70
N TYR A 427 -31.16 9.46 -18.74
CA TYR A 427 -31.39 9.09 -17.34
C TYR A 427 -32.83 8.62 -17.11
N SER A 428 -32.98 7.45 -16.49
CA SER A 428 -34.26 6.88 -16.10
C SER A 428 -34.49 7.12 -14.61
N THR A 429 -35.45 7.98 -14.25
CA THR A 429 -35.80 8.26 -12.86
C THR A 429 -36.34 7.03 -12.11
N SER A 430 -37.04 6.13 -12.79
CA SER A 430 -37.59 4.91 -12.18
C SER A 430 -36.50 3.88 -11.84
N ARG A 431 -35.48 3.76 -12.69
CA ARG A 431 -34.35 2.83 -12.48
C ARG A 431 -33.17 3.45 -11.77
N ARG A 432 -33.11 4.78 -11.72
CA ARG A 432 -32.00 5.57 -11.22
C ARG A 432 -30.67 5.19 -11.87
N THR A 433 -30.68 5.01 -13.19
CA THR A 433 -29.49 4.74 -14.01
C THR A 433 -29.61 5.44 -15.36
N PHE A 434 -28.47 5.61 -16.05
CA PHE A 434 -28.44 6.05 -17.44
C PHE A 434 -28.61 4.85 -18.39
N ASP A 435 -29.41 5.04 -19.45
CA ASP A 435 -29.77 4.00 -20.41
C ASP A 435 -30.24 2.72 -19.72
N ASN A 436 -29.87 1.53 -20.22
CA ASN A 436 -30.21 0.23 -19.63
C ASN A 436 -29.11 -0.37 -18.75
N GLN A 437 -28.26 0.49 -18.19
CA GLN A 437 -27.15 0.03 -17.36
C GLN A 437 -27.66 -0.58 -16.04
N ALA A 438 -27.05 -1.69 -15.64
CA ALA A 438 -27.37 -2.39 -14.39
C ALA A 438 -26.90 -1.60 -13.16
N CYS A 439 -25.90 -0.75 -13.32
CA CYS A 439 -25.36 0.09 -12.27
C CYS A 439 -25.25 1.56 -12.67
N PHE A 440 -25.40 2.43 -11.68
CA PHE A 440 -24.96 3.82 -11.76
C PHE A 440 -23.44 3.84 -11.59
N GLY A 441 -22.71 3.47 -12.65
CA GLY A 441 -21.25 3.57 -12.65
C GLY A 441 -20.78 4.97 -12.26
N VAL A 442 -19.55 5.09 -11.78
CA VAL A 442 -19.00 6.39 -11.36
C VAL A 442 -18.36 7.11 -12.54
N TYR A 443 -17.56 6.40 -13.32
CA TYR A 443 -16.65 7.02 -14.27
C TYR A 443 -17.38 7.75 -15.41
N THR A 444 -18.19 7.05 -16.21
CA THR A 444 -18.79 7.62 -17.43
C THR A 444 -19.97 8.54 -17.14
N GLN A 445 -20.76 8.23 -16.10
CA GLN A 445 -21.95 8.97 -15.71
C GLN A 445 -21.59 10.33 -15.12
N ALA A 446 -20.45 10.45 -14.43
CA ALA A 446 -20.04 11.67 -13.76
C ALA A 446 -19.91 12.88 -14.70
N PHE A 447 -19.56 12.68 -15.98
CA PHE A 447 -19.37 13.79 -16.91
C PHE A 447 -20.67 14.56 -17.21
N ALA A 448 -21.78 13.86 -17.42
CA ALA A 448 -23.08 14.51 -17.64
C ALA A 448 -23.57 15.23 -16.36
N ILE A 449 -23.37 14.61 -15.19
CA ILE A 449 -23.76 15.19 -13.90
C ILE A 449 -22.90 16.43 -13.61
N ARG A 450 -21.58 16.33 -13.81
CA ARG A 450 -20.62 17.44 -13.66
C ARG A 450 -21.00 18.59 -14.58
N ALA A 451 -21.28 18.32 -15.86
CA ALA A 451 -21.72 19.34 -16.80
C ALA A 451 -23.00 20.05 -16.34
N LEU A 452 -23.97 19.33 -15.76
CA LEU A 452 -25.16 19.95 -15.18
C LEU A 452 -24.84 20.85 -13.98
N GLY A 453 -24.06 20.36 -13.01
CA GLY A 453 -23.71 21.13 -11.80
C GLY A 453 -22.96 22.41 -12.12
N PHE A 454 -21.94 22.30 -12.96
CA PHE A 454 -21.21 23.44 -13.50
C PHE A 454 -22.11 24.38 -14.31
N GLY A 455 -22.95 23.83 -15.21
CA GLY A 455 -23.78 24.62 -16.10
C GLY A 455 -24.79 25.51 -15.37
N ILE A 456 -25.34 25.03 -14.24
CA ILE A 456 -26.22 25.83 -13.35
C ILE A 456 -25.44 26.70 -12.35
N GLY A 457 -24.12 26.73 -12.44
CA GLY A 457 -23.24 27.63 -11.70
C GLY A 457 -22.87 27.19 -10.28
N ARG A 458 -22.89 25.89 -9.97
CA ARG A 458 -22.61 25.39 -8.60
C ARG A 458 -21.19 25.63 -8.10
N ASP A 459 -20.22 25.77 -9.00
CA ASP A 459 -18.80 25.95 -8.70
C ASP A 459 -18.30 27.39 -8.92
N GLU A 460 -19.15 28.28 -9.44
CA GLU A 460 -18.77 29.63 -9.87
C GLU A 460 -18.15 30.49 -8.77
N ALA A 461 -18.65 30.35 -7.54
CA ALA A 461 -18.12 31.08 -6.38
C ALA A 461 -16.65 30.74 -6.09
N SER A 462 -16.13 29.66 -6.67
CA SER A 462 -14.73 29.26 -6.53
C SER A 462 -13.79 29.91 -7.54
N PHE A 463 -14.30 30.70 -8.47
CA PHE A 463 -13.51 31.42 -9.47
C PHE A 463 -13.78 32.93 -9.37
N PRO A 464 -13.47 33.57 -8.22
CA PRO A 464 -13.53 35.01 -8.13
C PRO A 464 -12.56 35.64 -9.14
N LEU A 465 -12.88 36.86 -9.61
CA LEU A 465 -11.97 37.61 -10.46
C LEU A 465 -10.61 37.73 -9.77
N PHE A 466 -9.55 37.31 -10.47
CA PHE A 466 -8.20 37.58 -10.01
C PHE A 466 -7.97 39.07 -10.13
N ALA A 467 -7.92 39.76 -8.98
CA ALA A 467 -7.43 41.13 -8.95
C ALA A 467 -5.95 41.08 -9.34
N ALA A 468 -5.67 41.31 -10.64
CA ALA A 468 -4.33 41.44 -11.15
C ALA A 468 -3.69 42.68 -10.51
N ALA A 469 -3.25 42.55 -9.26
CA ALA A 469 -2.15 43.35 -8.78
C ALA A 469 -1.03 43.20 -9.80
N THR A 470 -0.26 44.26 -10.04
CA THR A 470 0.91 44.25 -10.91
C THR A 470 1.96 43.30 -10.33
N VAL A 471 1.75 42.00 -10.46
CA VAL A 471 2.64 40.96 -9.97
C VAL A 471 3.70 40.79 -11.06
N ALA A 472 4.94 41.12 -10.71
CA ALA A 472 6.10 40.84 -11.54
C ALA A 472 6.10 39.35 -11.96
N PRO A 473 6.62 39.01 -13.15
CA PRO A 473 6.69 37.62 -13.60
C PRO A 473 7.31 36.73 -12.50
N PRO A 474 6.76 35.53 -12.25
CA PRO A 474 7.13 34.73 -11.09
C PRO A 474 8.62 34.38 -11.14
N ALA A 475 9.39 34.94 -10.19
CA ALA A 475 10.77 34.54 -9.95
C ALA A 475 10.76 33.20 -9.20
N SER A 476 11.08 32.12 -9.92
CA SER A 476 11.15 30.72 -9.44
C SER A 476 9.82 30.11 -8.94
N PRO A 477 9.66 28.77 -9.02
CA PRO A 477 8.51 28.10 -8.42
C PRO A 477 8.44 28.43 -6.92
N PRO A 478 7.23 28.45 -6.31
CA PRO A 478 7.11 28.63 -4.88
C PRO A 478 7.98 27.56 -4.21
N PRO A 479 8.81 27.91 -3.19
CA PRO A 479 9.51 26.89 -2.44
C PRO A 479 8.48 25.85 -1.99
N ALA A 480 8.79 24.57 -2.16
CA ALA A 480 7.92 23.50 -1.68
C ALA A 480 7.52 23.82 -0.23
N PRO A 481 6.23 23.69 0.14
CA PRO A 481 5.79 24.06 1.47
C PRO A 481 6.69 23.38 2.50
N SER A 482 7.28 24.18 3.40
CA SER A 482 8.32 23.73 4.35
C SER A 482 7.85 22.47 5.07
N SER A 483 8.33 21.31 4.62
CA SER A 483 7.87 20.03 5.13
C SER A 483 8.51 19.77 6.48
N ILE A 484 7.79 19.06 7.35
CA ILE A 484 8.41 18.47 8.52
C ILE A 484 9.21 17.25 8.03
N SER A 485 10.30 16.95 8.70
CA SER A 485 11.04 15.70 8.51
C SER A 485 11.46 15.13 9.85
N ILE A 486 11.69 13.82 9.92
CA ILE A 486 12.19 13.17 11.13
C ILE A 486 13.51 12.46 10.83
N SER A 487 14.46 12.57 11.75
CA SER A 487 15.58 11.63 11.86
C SER A 487 15.27 10.66 13.00
N THR A 488 15.69 9.41 12.89
CA THR A 488 15.29 8.33 13.80
C THR A 488 16.48 7.71 14.50
N SER A 489 16.24 7.07 15.64
CA SER A 489 17.21 6.21 16.31
C SER A 489 16.46 5.08 17.03
N PRO A 490 16.77 3.80 16.79
CA PRO A 490 17.79 3.29 15.87
C PRO A 490 17.50 3.66 14.41
N ASP A 491 18.53 3.67 13.56
CA ASP A 491 18.38 4.07 12.15
C ASP A 491 17.77 2.93 11.31
N SER A 492 17.78 1.70 11.84
CA SER A 492 17.31 0.48 11.19
C SER A 492 16.69 -0.52 12.18
N SER A 493 16.33 -1.71 11.70
CA SER A 493 15.92 -2.85 12.53
C SER A 493 16.90 -3.13 13.66
N SER A 494 16.40 -3.58 14.81
CA SER A 494 17.19 -3.90 16.00
C SER A 494 16.89 -5.32 16.50
N THR A 495 17.84 -5.92 17.24
CA THR A 495 17.69 -7.22 17.89
C THR A 495 18.05 -7.10 19.36
N ILE A 496 17.20 -7.60 20.26
CA ILE A 496 17.42 -7.63 21.71
C ILE A 496 17.16 -9.03 22.27
N ALA A 497 17.67 -9.34 23.46
CA ALA A 497 17.27 -10.56 24.17
C ALA A 497 15.88 -10.40 24.81
N GLU A 498 15.24 -11.51 25.18
CA GLU A 498 14.11 -11.47 26.11
C GLU A 498 14.49 -10.72 27.40
N THR A 499 13.51 -10.06 28.03
CA THR A 499 13.68 -9.17 29.19
C THR A 499 14.46 -7.86 28.96
N ASP A 500 15.19 -7.72 27.86
CA ASP A 500 15.82 -6.44 27.49
C ASP A 500 14.77 -5.41 27.01
N SER A 501 15.17 -4.14 26.96
CA SER A 501 14.34 -3.05 26.45
C SER A 501 15.03 -2.32 25.30
N GLN A 502 14.26 -1.85 24.32
CA GLN A 502 14.73 -1.05 23.20
C GLN A 502 14.00 0.29 23.15
N VAL A 503 14.75 1.39 23.16
CA VAL A 503 14.20 2.74 22.94
C VAL A 503 14.23 3.06 21.45
N PHE A 504 13.09 3.49 20.94
CA PHE A 504 12.91 4.09 19.63
C PHE A 504 12.68 5.58 19.82
N SER A 505 13.30 6.39 18.99
CA SER A 505 13.19 7.84 19.08
C SER A 505 13.24 8.49 17.71
N TYR A 506 12.75 9.73 17.65
CA TYR A 506 12.94 10.58 16.48
C TYR A 506 13.23 12.01 16.89
N THR A 507 13.93 12.75 16.03
CA THR A 507 14.09 14.21 16.13
C THR A 507 13.31 14.85 14.99
N LEU A 508 12.49 15.85 15.33
CA LEU A 508 11.65 16.57 14.36
C LEU A 508 12.37 17.81 13.84
N SER A 509 12.52 17.92 12.52
CA SER A 509 12.76 19.19 11.84
C SER A 509 11.42 19.79 11.43
N ASN A 510 11.05 20.93 12.03
CA ASN A 510 9.79 21.63 11.76
C ASN A 510 10.07 23.12 11.48
N PRO A 511 10.60 23.44 10.29
CA PRO A 511 11.06 24.80 9.95
C PRO A 511 9.92 25.83 9.96
N SER A 512 8.67 25.38 9.81
CA SER A 512 7.47 26.24 9.81
C SER A 512 6.80 26.35 11.18
N SER A 513 7.37 25.77 12.23
CA SER A 513 6.83 25.79 13.60
C SER A 513 5.36 25.36 13.69
N GLN A 514 4.93 24.42 12.84
CA GLN A 514 3.56 23.91 12.84
C GLN A 514 3.26 23.12 14.12
N SER A 515 2.03 23.14 14.62
CA SER A 515 1.63 22.21 15.68
C SER A 515 1.69 20.77 15.15
N THR A 516 2.35 19.88 15.88
CA THR A 516 2.48 18.46 15.52
C THR A 516 1.89 17.54 16.57
N THR A 517 1.29 16.45 16.11
CA THR A 517 0.78 15.34 16.93
C THR A 517 1.56 14.09 16.58
N THR A 518 2.04 13.38 17.61
CA THR A 518 2.77 12.13 17.45
C THR A 518 1.95 10.96 17.96
N THR A 519 1.98 9.86 17.23
CA THR A 519 1.35 8.60 17.62
C THR A 519 2.31 7.45 17.32
N TRP A 520 2.52 6.59 18.31
CA TRP A 520 3.31 5.37 18.18
C TRP A 520 2.39 4.17 17.99
N TYR A 521 2.87 3.15 17.27
CA TYR A 521 2.16 1.90 17.04
C TYR A 521 3.10 0.72 17.29
N LEU A 522 2.55 -0.33 17.91
CA LEU A 522 3.20 -1.63 18.08
C LEU A 522 2.33 -2.68 17.40
N ASN A 523 2.86 -3.38 16.41
CA ASN A 523 2.14 -4.36 15.59
C ASN A 523 0.81 -3.79 15.03
N GLY A 524 0.84 -2.53 14.59
CA GLY A 524 -0.32 -1.81 14.06
C GLY A 524 -1.29 -1.26 15.12
N VAL A 525 -1.10 -1.56 16.41
CA VAL A 525 -1.94 -1.05 17.50
C VAL A 525 -1.37 0.23 18.06
N ALA A 526 -2.17 1.31 18.08
CA ALA A 526 -1.77 2.60 18.63
C ALA A 526 -1.45 2.50 20.13
N GLN A 527 -0.34 3.12 20.52
CA GLN A 527 0.18 3.16 21.88
C GLN A 527 -0.11 4.51 22.51
N GLN A 528 -0.16 4.57 23.85
CA GLN A 528 -0.40 5.84 24.57
C GLN A 528 0.81 6.79 24.57
N ALA A 529 1.93 6.41 23.96
CA ALA A 529 3.10 7.28 23.84
C ALA A 529 2.84 8.42 22.85
N THR A 530 3.08 9.66 23.28
CA THR A 530 2.89 10.89 22.49
C THR A 530 4.16 11.73 22.35
N GLY A 531 5.26 11.31 23.00
CA GLY A 531 6.55 11.98 22.95
C GLY A 531 7.41 11.59 21.75
N SER A 532 8.62 12.15 21.68
CA SER A 532 9.62 11.82 20.66
C SER A 532 10.26 10.45 20.82
N THR A 533 9.86 9.69 21.84
CA THR A 533 10.42 8.38 22.20
C THR A 533 9.34 7.37 22.53
N PHE A 534 9.59 6.10 22.20
CA PHE A 534 8.81 4.94 22.59
C PHE A 534 9.76 3.85 23.07
N THR A 535 9.47 3.22 24.20
CA THR A 535 10.31 2.14 24.75
C THR A 535 9.55 0.83 24.65
N PHE A 536 10.09 -0.12 23.89
CA PHE A 536 9.67 -1.52 23.95
C PHE A 536 10.33 -2.17 25.17
N VAL A 537 9.54 -2.85 26.00
CA VAL A 537 10.02 -3.56 27.18
C VAL A 537 9.74 -5.05 26.99
N GLY A 538 10.80 -5.83 26.78
CA GLY A 538 10.73 -7.29 26.69
C GLY A 538 10.40 -7.93 28.03
N ASN A 539 9.90 -9.17 27.98
CA ASN A 539 9.75 -10.06 29.13
C ASN A 539 10.17 -11.48 28.72
N SER A 540 10.10 -12.45 29.62
CA SER A 540 10.50 -13.84 29.38
C SER A 540 9.56 -14.65 28.47
N SER A 541 8.64 -13.97 27.79
CA SER A 541 7.74 -14.54 26.79
C SER A 541 7.67 -13.66 25.54
N ALA A 542 8.60 -12.70 25.43
CA ALA A 542 8.56 -11.69 24.39
C ALA A 542 9.27 -12.12 23.11
N ALA A 543 9.87 -13.32 23.05
CA ALA A 543 10.49 -13.83 21.82
C ALA A 543 9.56 -13.71 20.61
N GLY A 544 10.07 -13.14 19.52
CA GLY A 544 9.29 -12.87 18.32
C GLY A 544 9.74 -11.64 17.54
N THR A 545 9.01 -11.32 16.48
CA THR A 545 9.24 -10.13 15.66
C THR A 545 8.12 -9.11 15.88
N TYR A 546 8.50 -7.85 16.08
CA TYR A 546 7.58 -6.74 16.30
C TYR A 546 7.81 -5.63 15.27
N THR A 547 6.73 -4.99 14.85
CA THR A 547 6.75 -3.79 14.01
C THR A 547 6.43 -2.57 14.88
N ILE A 548 7.36 -1.63 14.96
CA ILE A 548 7.17 -0.35 15.64
C ILE A 548 7.00 0.72 14.57
N MET A 549 5.98 1.56 14.66
CA MET A 549 5.79 2.70 13.77
C MET A 549 5.63 3.98 14.58
N VAL A 550 6.28 5.06 14.14
CA VAL A 550 5.94 6.42 14.57
C VAL A 550 5.26 7.16 13.44
N ARG A 551 4.20 7.88 13.77
CA ARG A 551 3.51 8.83 12.88
C ARG A 551 3.56 10.21 13.52
N VAL A 552 4.19 11.16 12.85
CA VAL A 552 4.19 12.58 13.22
C VAL A 552 3.36 13.34 12.21
N ALA A 553 2.20 13.84 12.64
CA ALA A 553 1.29 14.61 11.81
C ALA A 553 1.35 16.09 12.20
N ALA A 554 1.67 16.98 11.27
CA ALA A 554 1.39 18.40 11.39
C ALA A 554 0.09 18.77 10.68
N THR A 555 -0.25 20.05 10.68
CA THR A 555 -1.45 20.56 9.99
C THR A 555 -1.42 20.26 8.49
N MET A 556 -0.23 20.30 7.87
CA MET A 556 -0.07 20.25 6.40
C MET A 556 0.71 19.03 5.87
N ASN A 557 1.16 18.12 6.74
CA ASN A 557 1.89 16.93 6.32
C ASN A 557 1.90 15.88 7.43
N THR A 558 2.21 14.64 7.04
CA THR A 558 2.46 13.53 7.96
C THR A 558 3.74 12.86 7.53
N VAL A 559 4.60 12.53 8.50
CA VAL A 559 5.81 11.73 8.29
C VAL A 559 5.69 10.48 9.14
N THR A 560 6.02 9.34 8.57
CA THR A 560 6.02 8.04 9.25
C THR A 560 7.40 7.41 9.17
N ASN A 561 7.75 6.61 10.18
CA ASN A 561 8.89 5.70 10.13
C ASN A 561 8.52 4.36 10.76
N ASN A 562 9.03 3.27 10.18
CA ASN A 562 8.79 1.89 10.62
C ASN A 562 10.12 1.23 11.01
N TRP A 563 10.10 0.49 12.12
CA TRP A 563 11.18 -0.38 12.56
C TRP A 563 10.69 -1.82 12.71
N THR A 564 11.60 -2.76 12.47
CA THR A 564 11.43 -4.17 12.84
C THR A 564 12.33 -4.48 14.04
N LEU A 565 11.75 -5.01 15.11
CA LEU A 565 12.46 -5.47 16.30
C LEU A 565 12.39 -6.99 16.38
N SER A 566 13.54 -7.66 16.48
CA SER A 566 13.63 -9.09 16.76
C SER A 566 14.00 -9.31 18.23
N VAL A 567 13.19 -10.07 18.95
CA VAL A 567 13.47 -10.48 20.33
C VAL A 567 13.88 -11.95 20.32
N ILE A 568 15.13 -12.23 20.70
CA ILE A 568 15.67 -13.59 20.72
C ILE A 568 15.40 -14.25 22.08
N ASP A 569 14.92 -15.49 22.03
CA ASP A 569 14.77 -16.36 23.21
C ASP A 569 16.14 -16.63 23.83
N THR A 570 16.32 -16.25 25.09
CA THR A 570 17.54 -16.54 25.85
C THR A 570 17.34 -17.78 26.70
N PRO A 571 18.02 -18.90 26.41
CA PRO A 571 17.87 -20.12 27.19
C PRO A 571 18.29 -19.89 28.63
N VAL A 572 17.40 -20.16 29.58
CA VAL A 572 17.68 -20.13 31.02
C VAL A 572 18.80 -21.14 31.31
N PRO A 573 19.91 -20.76 31.97
CA PRO A 573 20.98 -21.70 32.32
C PRO A 573 20.44 -22.80 33.23
N VAL A 574 20.44 -24.04 32.75
CA VAL A 574 20.11 -25.21 33.59
C VAL A 574 21.26 -25.41 34.60
N PRO A 575 21.00 -25.51 35.92
CA PRO A 575 22.06 -25.74 36.90
C PRO A 575 22.74 -27.09 36.65
N VAL A 576 24.07 -27.07 36.51
CA VAL A 576 24.89 -28.28 36.35
C VAL A 576 25.14 -28.91 37.72
N TYR A 577 24.57 -30.08 37.97
CA TYR A 577 24.79 -30.82 39.22
C TYR A 577 26.01 -31.74 39.12
N THR A 578 26.92 -31.68 40.10
CA THR A 578 28.06 -32.60 40.19
C THR A 578 27.63 -33.99 40.70
N PRO A 579 28.05 -35.10 40.05
CA PRO A 579 27.72 -36.46 40.46
C PRO A 579 28.16 -36.82 41.89
N ILE A 580 27.38 -37.65 42.58
CA ILE A 580 27.74 -38.21 43.90
C ILE A 580 28.76 -39.35 43.76
N SER A 581 29.59 -39.61 44.78
CA SER A 581 30.54 -40.74 44.86
C SER A 581 30.68 -41.31 46.28
N PHE A 582 31.08 -42.58 46.43
CA PHE A 582 31.43 -43.14 47.75
C PHE A 582 32.80 -42.60 48.18
N ALA A 583 32.85 -41.94 49.34
CA ALA A 583 34.11 -41.47 49.93
C ALA A 583 34.83 -42.59 50.69
N SER A 584 34.09 -43.49 51.33
CA SER A 584 34.62 -44.72 51.94
C SER A 584 33.53 -45.79 52.11
N THR A 585 33.96 -47.04 52.23
CA THR A 585 33.12 -48.20 52.56
C THR A 585 33.85 -49.06 53.59
N SER A 586 33.13 -49.64 54.54
CA SER A 586 33.70 -50.49 55.60
C SER A 586 32.67 -51.54 56.03
N PRO A 587 33.05 -52.78 56.36
CA PRO A 587 34.40 -53.36 56.36
C PRO A 587 34.95 -53.53 54.93
N GLY A 588 36.23 -53.90 54.81
CA GLY A 588 36.74 -54.43 53.55
C GLY A 588 36.04 -55.74 53.17
N SER A 589 36.04 -56.11 51.89
CA SER A 589 35.45 -57.35 51.38
C SER A 589 36.53 -58.24 50.74
N PRO A 590 36.56 -59.57 50.99
CA PRO A 590 35.62 -60.32 51.83
C PRO A 590 35.90 -60.16 53.33
N LEU A 591 34.86 -60.29 54.17
CA LEU A 591 34.96 -60.34 55.63
C LEU A 591 34.49 -61.71 56.15
N ALA A 592 35.22 -62.31 57.09
CA ALA A 592 34.79 -63.51 57.80
C ALA A 592 34.44 -63.21 59.27
N ALA A 593 33.32 -63.73 59.76
CA ALA A 593 32.92 -63.67 61.17
C ALA A 593 32.31 -64.99 61.64
N ILE A 594 32.16 -65.18 62.95
CA ILE A 594 31.53 -66.38 63.52
C ILE A 594 30.01 -66.15 63.62
N VAL A 595 29.21 -67.20 63.39
CA VAL A 595 27.75 -67.20 63.53
C VAL A 595 27.28 -66.44 64.78
N SER A 596 26.19 -65.68 64.65
CA SER A 596 25.55 -64.89 65.72
C SER A 596 26.33 -63.66 66.23
N THR A 597 27.39 -63.24 65.56
CA THR A 597 28.04 -61.94 65.81
C THR A 597 27.45 -60.86 64.89
N PRO A 598 26.82 -59.79 65.41
CA PRO A 598 26.36 -58.68 64.58
C PRO A 598 27.49 -58.00 63.81
N GLN A 599 27.32 -57.85 62.49
CA GLN A 599 28.31 -57.17 61.65
C GLN A 599 27.72 -55.93 60.98
N ALA A 600 28.28 -54.76 61.29
CA ALA A 600 27.90 -53.50 60.67
C ALA A 600 28.67 -53.26 59.37
N PHE A 601 27.93 -52.86 58.33
CA PHE A 601 28.42 -52.36 57.05
C PHE A 601 28.10 -50.88 56.97
N THR A 602 29.06 -50.05 56.61
CA THR A 602 28.93 -48.60 56.58
C THR A 602 29.55 -48.03 55.31
N PHE A 603 29.08 -46.86 54.89
CA PHE A 603 29.70 -46.07 53.84
C PHE A 603 29.68 -44.58 54.21
N SER A 604 30.47 -43.78 53.51
CA SER A 604 30.34 -42.32 53.50
C SER A 604 30.28 -41.81 52.07
N LEU A 605 29.62 -40.68 51.83
CA LEU A 605 29.42 -40.11 50.49
C LEU A 605 30.09 -38.75 50.37
N SER A 606 30.65 -38.47 49.19
CA SER A 606 30.92 -37.12 48.73
C SER A 606 29.74 -36.64 47.91
N ASN A 607 29.07 -35.57 48.36
CA ASN A 607 27.93 -34.94 47.71
C ASN A 607 28.12 -33.41 47.64
N PRO A 608 28.97 -32.92 46.73
CA PRO A 608 29.37 -31.52 46.70
C PRO A 608 28.23 -30.54 46.39
N SER A 609 27.18 -31.02 45.70
CA SER A 609 26.01 -30.22 45.33
C SER A 609 24.94 -30.14 46.43
N GLY A 610 25.13 -30.84 47.56
CA GLY A 610 24.22 -30.83 48.71
C GLY A 610 22.84 -31.40 48.43
N GLN A 611 22.64 -32.09 47.31
CA GLN A 611 21.32 -32.55 46.89
C GLN A 611 20.84 -33.76 47.72
N PRO A 612 19.53 -33.95 47.91
CA PRO A 612 19.02 -35.14 48.60
C PRO A 612 19.46 -36.43 47.90
N VAL A 613 19.82 -37.46 48.68
CA VAL A 613 20.16 -38.80 48.19
C VAL A 613 19.30 -39.86 48.87
N ALA A 614 18.89 -40.88 48.12
CA ALA A 614 18.16 -42.03 48.66
C ALA A 614 19.11 -43.22 48.80
N THR A 615 19.10 -43.91 49.95
CA THR A 615 19.96 -45.08 50.23
C THR A 615 19.11 -46.32 50.46
N THR A 616 19.51 -47.44 49.88
CA THR A 616 18.79 -48.71 49.98
C THR A 616 19.76 -49.86 50.19
N TRP A 617 19.51 -50.72 51.19
CA TRP A 617 20.37 -51.85 51.53
C TRP A 617 19.74 -53.19 51.15
N TYR A 618 20.56 -54.15 50.72
CA TYR A 618 20.16 -55.49 50.33
C TYR A 618 21.05 -56.55 51.00
N LEU A 619 20.49 -57.72 51.29
CA LEU A 619 21.18 -58.91 51.75
C LEU A 619 20.76 -60.08 50.86
N ASN A 620 21.72 -60.70 50.18
CA ASN A 620 21.52 -61.73 49.15
C ASN A 620 20.55 -61.30 48.03
N GLY A 621 20.49 -60.00 47.75
CA GLY A 621 19.56 -59.42 46.77
C GLY A 621 18.20 -59.01 47.35
N ASP A 622 17.84 -59.47 48.55
CA ASP A 622 16.58 -59.09 49.21
C ASP A 622 16.70 -57.73 49.89
N LEU A 623 15.71 -56.86 49.68
CA LEU A 623 15.65 -55.52 50.24
C LEU A 623 15.53 -55.56 51.78
N GLN A 624 16.46 -54.90 52.48
CA GLN A 624 16.50 -54.87 53.95
C GLN A 624 16.01 -53.56 54.55
N GLY A 625 16.00 -52.45 53.78
CA GLY A 625 15.49 -51.15 54.22
C GLY A 625 16.11 -49.97 53.47
N THR A 626 15.61 -48.74 53.74
CA THR A 626 15.91 -47.52 52.95
C THR A 626 16.50 -46.35 53.74
N THR A 627 17.17 -46.55 54.88
CA THR A 627 17.78 -45.41 55.59
C THR A 627 19.14 -45.70 56.22
N GLY A 628 19.98 -44.65 56.21
CA GLY A 628 21.25 -44.60 56.94
C GLY A 628 22.47 -45.00 56.12
N SER A 629 23.60 -44.42 56.51
CA SER A 629 24.93 -44.77 55.99
C SER A 629 25.48 -46.06 56.60
N SER A 630 24.66 -46.82 57.34
CA SER A 630 25.03 -48.09 57.98
C SER A 630 23.90 -49.11 57.94
N TYR A 631 24.25 -50.38 57.79
CA TYR A 631 23.36 -51.54 57.90
C TYR A 631 24.05 -52.66 58.67
N THR A 632 23.37 -53.25 59.66
CA THR A 632 23.94 -54.33 60.48
C THR A 632 23.28 -55.66 60.14
N VAL A 633 24.08 -56.65 59.76
CA VAL A 633 23.64 -58.00 59.41
C VAL A 633 23.77 -58.91 60.64
N ASN A 634 22.68 -59.60 60.96
CA ASN A 634 22.60 -60.65 61.99
C ASN A 634 22.15 -61.95 61.34
N THR A 635 23.09 -62.86 61.04
CA THR A 635 22.78 -64.15 60.40
C THR A 635 23.02 -65.30 61.38
N PRO A 636 22.00 -66.14 61.65
CA PRO A 636 22.09 -67.23 62.63
C PRO A 636 22.70 -68.51 62.06
N LEU A 637 23.01 -68.56 60.76
CA LEU A 637 23.58 -69.73 60.08
C LEU A 637 24.94 -69.39 59.46
N ALA A 638 25.78 -70.40 59.36
CA ALA A 638 27.03 -70.30 58.62
C ALA A 638 26.74 -70.30 57.11
N GLY A 639 27.49 -69.50 56.35
CA GLY A 639 27.31 -69.36 54.91
C GLY A 639 27.95 -68.10 54.36
N THR A 640 27.93 -67.96 53.04
CA THR A 640 28.38 -66.73 52.35
C THR A 640 27.18 -65.87 52.00
N TYR A 641 27.22 -64.62 52.45
CA TYR A 641 26.19 -63.62 52.24
C TYR A 641 26.72 -62.49 51.35
N GLN A 642 25.87 -61.94 50.49
CA GLN A 642 26.17 -60.74 49.70
C GLN A 642 25.40 -59.55 50.26
N VAL A 643 26.11 -58.59 50.83
CA VAL A 643 25.51 -57.34 51.30
C VAL A 643 25.72 -56.29 50.21
N SER A 644 24.70 -55.53 49.85
CA SER A 644 24.88 -54.40 48.94
C SER A 644 24.14 -53.17 49.39
N VAL A 645 24.65 -52.00 48.99
CA VAL A 645 24.00 -50.72 49.16
C VAL A 645 23.90 -50.01 47.84
N ARG A 646 22.72 -49.46 47.53
CA ARG A 646 22.45 -48.60 46.39
C ARG A 646 22.13 -47.19 46.88
N VAL A 647 22.85 -46.20 46.38
CA VAL A 647 22.63 -44.77 46.68
C VAL A 647 22.26 -44.05 45.39
N ALA A 648 21.06 -43.49 45.32
CA ALA A 648 20.57 -42.73 44.16
C ALA A 648 20.59 -41.22 44.46
N GLY A 649 21.38 -40.47 43.68
CA GLY A 649 21.33 -39.01 43.61
C GLY A 649 20.59 -38.53 42.35
N VAL A 650 20.44 -37.21 42.21
CA VAL A 650 19.70 -36.59 41.09
C VAL A 650 20.31 -36.94 39.72
N THR A 651 21.64 -37.03 39.64
CA THR A 651 22.36 -37.23 38.37
C THR A 651 22.85 -38.65 38.14
N ASN A 652 23.04 -39.44 39.19
CA ASN A 652 23.64 -40.76 39.09
C ASN A 652 23.27 -41.65 40.29
N THR A 653 23.43 -42.96 40.10
CA THR A 653 23.25 -43.98 41.15
C THR A 653 24.56 -44.72 41.36
N LEU A 654 24.91 -44.98 42.62
CA LEU A 654 26.06 -45.75 43.04
C LEU A 654 25.62 -47.07 43.68
N THR A 655 26.43 -48.12 43.53
CA THR A 655 26.24 -49.39 44.23
C THR A 655 27.57 -49.89 44.79
N ASN A 656 27.57 -50.37 46.04
CA ASN A 656 28.70 -51.10 46.62
C ASN A 656 28.25 -52.47 47.12
N ASN A 657 29.10 -53.48 46.95
CA ASN A 657 28.81 -54.87 47.34
C ASN A 657 29.92 -55.39 48.28
N TRP A 658 29.54 -56.19 49.27
CA TRP A 658 30.42 -56.90 50.18
C TRP A 658 30.07 -58.39 50.20
N THR A 659 31.10 -59.24 50.24
CA THR A 659 30.97 -60.67 50.50
C THR A 659 31.30 -60.96 51.97
N TYR A 660 30.29 -61.42 52.72
CA TYR A 660 30.35 -61.68 54.16
C TYR A 660 30.24 -63.19 54.42
N ILE A 661 31.33 -63.79 54.89
CA ILE A 661 31.43 -65.23 55.16
C ILE A 661 31.23 -65.47 56.65
N VAL A 662 30.20 -66.23 57.00
CA VAL A 662 29.87 -66.54 58.38
C VAL A 662 30.28 -67.99 58.64
N LEU A 663 31.23 -68.20 59.54
CA LEU A 663 31.78 -69.51 59.87
C LEU A 663 30.98 -70.13 61.01
N ALA A 664 30.64 -71.41 60.88
CA ALA A 664 29.96 -72.16 61.93
C ALA A 664 30.81 -72.17 63.20
N GLN A 665 30.18 -71.97 64.35
CA GLN A 665 30.88 -72.09 65.63
C GLN A 665 31.19 -73.57 65.86
N THR A 666 32.42 -74.00 65.58
CA THR A 666 32.84 -75.38 65.81
C THR A 666 32.97 -75.63 67.32
N THR A 667 31.98 -76.27 67.92
CA THR A 667 32.12 -76.88 69.24
C THR A 667 33.03 -78.09 69.11
N ASN A 668 34.26 -78.03 69.65
CA ASN A 668 35.18 -79.15 69.67
C ASN A 668 34.57 -80.36 70.40
N SER A 669 34.22 -81.40 69.63
CA SER A 669 34.09 -82.77 70.10
C SER A 669 34.88 -83.67 69.14
N SER A 670 35.78 -84.46 69.72
CA SER A 670 36.89 -85.20 69.10
C SER A 670 36.48 -86.46 68.33
N THR A 671 37.50 -87.08 67.68
CA THR A 671 37.66 -88.49 67.20
C THR A 671 36.91 -88.91 65.92
N GLU A 672 37.40 -89.72 64.98
CA GLU A 672 38.70 -90.35 64.63
C GLU A 672 38.50 -91.14 63.31
N ASN A 673 39.57 -91.38 62.55
CA ASN A 673 39.90 -92.59 61.77
C ASN A 673 39.36 -92.95 60.35
N ALA A 674 40.35 -93.39 59.53
CA ALA A 674 40.43 -94.46 58.51
C ALA A 674 39.93 -94.18 57.07
N SER A 675 40.79 -94.21 56.03
CA SER A 675 41.37 -95.37 55.28
C SER A 675 40.40 -95.88 54.17
N SER A 676 40.72 -96.25 52.92
CA SER A 676 41.90 -96.35 52.03
C SER A 676 41.42 -96.84 50.63
N ASP A 677 42.13 -96.47 49.55
CA ASP A 677 42.26 -97.05 48.18
C ASP A 677 41.30 -98.12 47.59
N THR A 678 40.92 -97.97 46.31
CA THR A 678 41.24 -98.91 45.18
C THR A 678 40.71 -98.49 43.78
N ASN A 679 41.56 -98.77 42.77
CA ASN A 679 41.41 -98.93 41.30
C ASN A 679 40.03 -98.99 40.60
N ALA A 680 39.93 -98.43 39.37
CA ALA A 680 39.90 -99.18 38.09
C ALA A 680 39.52 -98.30 36.87
N SER A 681 40.06 -98.68 35.72
CA SER A 681 40.07 -98.01 34.40
C SER A 681 39.08 -98.59 33.37
N ASN A 682 38.62 -97.77 32.42
CA ASN A 682 38.36 -98.02 30.97
C ASN A 682 37.63 -96.76 30.43
N GLY A 683 37.84 -96.17 29.25
CA GLY A 683 38.45 -96.56 27.98
C GLY A 683 37.51 -96.10 26.85
N GLY A 684 37.96 -95.18 25.98
CA GLY A 684 37.55 -95.11 24.55
C GLY A 684 36.32 -94.28 24.08
N SER A 685 36.63 -93.20 23.35
CA SER A 685 36.16 -92.84 21.97
C SER A 685 34.76 -92.26 21.63
N ASN A 686 34.80 -91.03 21.07
CA ASN A 686 34.29 -90.54 19.76
C ASN A 686 33.05 -89.63 19.57
N SER A 687 33.30 -88.53 18.81
CA SER A 687 32.46 -87.72 17.87
C SER A 687 31.27 -86.89 18.42
N THR A 688 30.89 -85.68 17.96
CA THR A 688 31.24 -84.83 16.79
C THR A 688 30.72 -83.37 17.00
N ASN A 689 31.44 -82.40 16.43
CA ASN A 689 31.09 -81.07 15.85
C ASN A 689 29.87 -80.22 16.31
N VAL A 690 30.11 -78.92 16.53
CA VAL A 690 29.61 -77.75 15.75
C VAL A 690 30.19 -76.44 16.36
N THR A 691 30.71 -75.53 15.52
CA THR A 691 31.17 -74.18 15.89
C THR A 691 30.67 -73.16 14.85
N ILE A 692 30.20 -71.98 15.29
CA ILE A 692 29.86 -70.83 14.43
C ILE A 692 30.57 -69.57 14.95
N SER A 693 31.06 -68.76 14.02
CA SER A 693 31.65 -67.42 14.17
C SER A 693 31.15 -66.49 13.04
N PRO A 694 31.38 -65.16 13.09
CA PRO A 694 30.46 -64.10 12.65
C PRO A 694 30.75 -63.54 11.24
N PRO A 695 29.95 -62.59 10.71
CA PRO A 695 30.28 -61.89 9.47
C PRO A 695 30.62 -60.39 9.61
N THR A 696 31.45 -59.96 8.67
CA THR A 696 31.90 -58.60 8.32
C THR A 696 31.26 -58.08 7.02
N THR A 697 31.41 -56.77 6.83
CA THR A 697 31.04 -55.85 5.74
C THR A 697 31.53 -56.21 4.32
N ALA A 698 30.85 -55.69 3.28
CA ALA A 698 31.42 -55.48 1.92
C ALA A 698 30.73 -54.33 1.15
N VAL A 699 31.50 -53.75 0.22
CA VAL A 699 31.26 -52.60 -0.69
C VAL A 699 31.44 -53.10 -2.16
N VAL A 700 30.91 -52.35 -3.15
CA VAL A 700 31.50 -52.00 -4.49
C VAL A 700 30.56 -52.21 -5.73
N GLU A 701 30.30 -51.07 -6.43
CA GLU A 701 30.22 -50.73 -7.89
C GLU A 701 29.52 -51.66 -8.95
N GLN A 702 29.07 -51.26 -10.17
CA GLN A 702 29.33 -50.16 -11.13
C GLN A 702 28.27 -50.11 -12.28
N ILE A 703 28.04 -48.91 -12.86
CA ILE A 703 27.79 -48.47 -14.29
C ILE A 703 26.74 -49.15 -15.22
N LEU A 704 25.91 -48.32 -15.90
CA LEU A 704 25.81 -48.16 -17.38
C LEU A 704 24.84 -47.03 -17.82
N SER A 705 25.27 -46.18 -18.77
CA SER A 705 24.45 -45.23 -19.56
C SER A 705 23.78 -45.94 -20.75
N PRO A 706 22.78 -45.33 -21.43
CA PRO A 706 23.03 -44.87 -22.80
C PRO A 706 22.22 -43.64 -23.29
N THR A 707 22.46 -43.35 -24.57
CA THR A 707 22.31 -42.15 -25.40
C THR A 707 20.93 -41.96 -26.09
N VAL A 708 20.79 -40.77 -26.68
CA VAL A 708 19.70 -40.13 -27.45
C VAL A 708 19.15 -40.90 -28.66
N GLU A 709 17.85 -40.76 -28.95
CA GLU A 709 17.31 -40.75 -30.32
C GLU A 709 16.05 -39.87 -30.48
N SER A 710 15.91 -39.24 -31.64
CA SER A 710 14.85 -38.32 -32.05
C SER A 710 13.88 -38.97 -33.04
N SER A 711 12.58 -38.66 -32.97
CA SER A 711 11.68 -38.70 -34.13
C SER A 711 10.48 -37.76 -33.92
N GLY A 712 9.98 -37.15 -34.99
CA GLY A 712 9.03 -36.03 -34.95
C GLY A 712 7.63 -36.35 -35.50
N GLY A 713 6.77 -35.32 -35.46
CA GLY A 713 5.61 -35.16 -36.35
C GLY A 713 4.28 -34.74 -35.69
N GLY A 714 3.80 -33.52 -35.99
CA GLY A 714 2.36 -33.26 -36.20
C GLY A 714 1.61 -32.22 -35.33
N GLY A 715 1.58 -30.95 -35.77
CA GLY A 715 0.39 -30.07 -35.91
C GLY A 715 -0.40 -29.54 -34.70
N GLY A 716 -0.55 -28.20 -34.61
CA GLY A 716 -1.67 -27.53 -33.93
C GLY A 716 -1.31 -26.23 -33.19
N ASN A 717 -2.01 -25.14 -33.49
CA ASN A 717 -1.86 -23.77 -32.96
C ASN A 717 -1.94 -23.65 -31.42
N ASP A 718 -1.12 -22.79 -30.82
CA ASP A 718 -1.52 -21.60 -30.03
C ASP A 718 -0.33 -21.01 -29.24
N ASP A 719 -0.27 -19.68 -29.18
CA ASP A 719 0.75 -18.86 -28.51
C ASP A 719 0.82 -19.13 -27.00
N VAL A 720 1.96 -19.66 -26.53
CA VAL A 720 2.34 -19.68 -25.10
C VAL A 720 3.78 -19.20 -24.96
N GLN A 721 3.97 -18.11 -24.21
CA GLN A 721 5.26 -17.54 -23.88
C GLN A 721 6.07 -18.47 -22.95
N THR A 722 7.33 -18.70 -23.30
CA THR A 722 8.32 -19.46 -22.53
C THR A 722 8.91 -18.62 -21.39
N PHE A 723 8.91 -19.16 -20.16
CA PHE A 723 9.71 -18.68 -19.03
C PHE A 723 11.01 -19.49 -18.94
N GLY A 724 12.14 -18.78 -18.82
CA GLY A 724 13.47 -19.37 -18.62
C GLY A 724 13.65 -19.99 -17.22
N THR A 725 14.45 -21.05 -17.16
CA THR A 725 14.77 -21.83 -15.96
C THR A 725 15.95 -21.25 -15.16
N PRO A 726 15.90 -21.29 -13.82
CA PRO A 726 17.08 -21.36 -12.97
C PRO A 726 17.23 -22.75 -12.33
N GLY A 727 18.48 -23.20 -12.22
CA GLY A 727 18.84 -24.57 -11.86
C GLY A 727 18.81 -24.93 -10.36
N GLY A 728 18.88 -26.24 -10.12
CA GLY A 728 19.72 -26.83 -9.06
C GLY A 728 19.19 -26.83 -7.63
N ALA A 729 18.01 -27.41 -7.39
CA ALA A 729 17.57 -28.08 -6.13
C ALA A 729 16.05 -28.37 -6.13
N SER A 730 15.29 -27.70 -7.01
CA SER A 730 13.82 -27.76 -7.09
C SER A 730 13.27 -28.98 -7.85
N ALA A 731 14.01 -29.53 -8.82
CA ALA A 731 13.48 -30.54 -9.76
C ALA A 731 13.08 -31.88 -9.10
N THR A 732 13.82 -32.35 -8.09
CA THR A 732 13.49 -33.59 -7.37
C THR A 732 12.30 -33.45 -6.42
N ARG A 733 11.96 -32.21 -6.05
CA ARG A 733 10.85 -31.88 -5.15
C ARG A 733 9.53 -31.75 -5.92
N ASP A 734 9.56 -31.08 -7.08
CA ASP A 734 8.40 -30.94 -8.00
C ASP A 734 7.94 -32.30 -8.56
N LEU A 735 8.85 -33.25 -8.79
CA LEU A 735 8.52 -34.60 -9.25
C LEU A 735 7.71 -35.43 -8.22
N ARG A 736 7.85 -35.17 -6.91
CA ARG A 736 7.09 -35.90 -5.87
C ARG A 736 5.65 -35.42 -5.76
N VAL A 737 5.41 -34.11 -5.86
CA VAL A 737 4.06 -33.53 -5.84
C VAL A 737 3.29 -33.98 -7.09
N ARG A 738 3.93 -33.93 -8.26
CA ARG A 738 3.34 -34.44 -9.50
C ARG A 738 3.06 -35.94 -9.43
N GLY A 739 3.96 -36.72 -8.81
CA GLY A 739 3.75 -38.15 -8.57
C GLY A 739 2.50 -38.43 -7.73
N ALA A 740 2.33 -37.76 -6.59
CA ALA A 740 1.17 -37.94 -5.72
C ALA A 740 -0.16 -37.55 -6.41
N ILE A 741 -0.15 -36.46 -7.19
CA ILE A 741 -1.33 -36.02 -7.97
C ILE A 741 -1.66 -37.02 -9.08
N ILE A 742 -0.66 -37.52 -9.82
CA ILE A 742 -0.87 -38.52 -10.87
C ILE A 742 -1.42 -39.81 -10.27
N SER A 743 -0.86 -40.31 -9.16
CA SER A 743 -1.34 -41.50 -8.47
C SER A 743 -2.78 -41.36 -7.94
N TYR A 744 -3.22 -40.16 -7.56
CA TYR A 744 -4.63 -39.92 -7.24
C TYR A 744 -5.53 -40.02 -8.47
N PHE A 745 -5.16 -39.39 -9.58
CA PHE A 745 -5.96 -39.42 -10.81
C PHE A 745 -5.95 -40.80 -11.51
N THR A 746 -4.94 -41.64 -11.27
CA THR A 746 -4.92 -43.03 -11.73
C THR A 746 -5.63 -44.00 -10.78
N GLY A 747 -6.13 -43.52 -9.62
CA GLY A 747 -6.86 -44.32 -8.65
C GLY A 747 -5.99 -45.18 -7.73
N GLU A 748 -4.67 -44.98 -7.77
CA GLU A 748 -3.69 -45.69 -6.93
C GLU A 748 -3.53 -45.07 -5.54
N LEU A 749 -3.99 -43.82 -5.36
CA LEU A 749 -3.96 -43.11 -4.08
C LEU A 749 -5.36 -42.64 -3.67
N PRO A 750 -5.84 -42.93 -2.44
CA PRO A 750 -7.10 -42.39 -1.93
C PRO A 750 -7.02 -40.87 -1.67
N ALA A 751 -8.15 -40.17 -1.83
CA ALA A 751 -8.24 -38.71 -1.65
C ALA A 751 -7.72 -38.22 -0.28
N THR A 752 -7.97 -38.99 0.78
CA THR A 752 -7.53 -38.66 2.14
C THR A 752 -6.02 -38.69 2.30
N GLU A 753 -5.36 -39.64 1.64
CA GLU A 753 -3.90 -39.80 1.70
C GLU A 753 -3.19 -38.75 0.83
N LEU A 754 -3.81 -38.32 -0.27
CA LEU A 754 -3.34 -37.17 -1.05
C LEU A 754 -3.35 -35.89 -0.20
N VAL A 755 -4.43 -35.66 0.56
CA VAL A 755 -4.55 -34.46 1.41
C VAL A 755 -3.48 -34.44 2.50
N ASP A 756 -3.19 -35.57 3.13
CA ASP A 756 -2.15 -35.65 4.16
C ASP A 756 -0.74 -35.48 3.58
N GLN A 757 -0.46 -36.02 2.39
CA GLN A 757 0.81 -35.82 1.70
C GLN A 757 0.99 -34.37 1.24
N LEU A 758 -0.06 -33.71 0.75
CA LEU A 758 -0.02 -32.29 0.38
C LEU A 758 0.07 -31.38 1.60
N ARG A 759 -0.58 -31.74 2.72
CA ARG A 759 -0.52 -30.99 3.98
C ARG A 759 0.87 -31.05 4.60
N THR A 760 1.50 -32.22 4.64
CA THR A 760 2.90 -32.37 5.06
C THR A 760 3.84 -31.53 4.20
N TYR A 761 3.52 -31.35 2.91
CA TYR A 761 4.28 -30.51 2.00
C TYR A 761 4.09 -29.00 2.23
N TYR A 762 2.90 -28.59 2.70
CA TYR A 762 2.58 -27.19 3.00
C TYR A 762 3.11 -26.74 4.36
N ASP A 763 3.12 -27.63 5.36
CA ASP A 763 3.62 -27.32 6.71
C ASP A 763 5.15 -27.12 6.76
N ASP A 764 5.89 -27.58 5.74
CA ASP A 764 7.34 -27.37 5.57
C ASP A 764 7.72 -25.98 4.99
N GLY A 765 6.81 -25.01 5.00
CA GLY A 765 7.13 -23.58 4.86
C GLY A 765 7.25 -23.05 3.43
N VAL A 766 6.47 -23.56 2.48
CA VAL A 766 6.31 -22.97 1.13
C VAL A 766 4.88 -22.45 0.97
N LYS A 767 4.75 -21.20 0.51
CA LYS A 767 3.45 -20.57 0.18
C LYS A 767 2.74 -21.26 -0.97
#